data_AF-A0A7V9TGT7-F1
#
_entry.id   AF-A0A7V9TGT7-F1
#
_cell.length_a   1.000
_cell.length_b   1.000
_cell.length_c   1.000
_cell.angle_alpha   90.00
_cell.angle_beta   90.00
_cell.angle_gamma   90.00
#
_symmetry.space_group_name_H-M   'P 1'
#
loop_
_entity.id
_entity.type
_entity.pdbx_description
1 polymer ?
#
loop_
_entity_poly.entity_id
_entity_poly.type
_entity_poly.pdbx_seq_one_letter_code
_entity_poly.pdbx_strand_id
1 'polypeptide(L)'
;MMNTTTPSITGVTVRGENMPYRLADLDALEQEIQSGLHNSRLVCELSFDEHLRERLLEAMTDLRDAGLAGNGSTLRTFYPATTAAYLVVEGVFRFEAGNYWGNLEVSGLNPLVLGPTFEAAIRRLRLETFEQITQDGGLRFLAPILAHGGIPKYCLGDFFRVLLEELRRGGIDAADVLSRWRASPARLAGVDKPVGRFLLYGGAVSADLLQRCIEMVRECPPGTEQIDSARFGLPDYVCAGYGGFDDQQKRIATAGLRSVVPRPYVLIDPYSATGPMLLLPAAAREVAGGYWTVVAGETGARYRVTSEDRLVPLPPVLAWAVELYSSSGERVRSFPLGGLSGSGTLFFYCDDGRLVSDLSRLRSASVWLLSRCGEVGQPHNGISGKSLIPTEQAPLLAGAWSGFCFAAYDLTDVPRLRIGEPNADEMLWVRVRREEIVLVDEPVAGVRSDPEGLPVYAEIPRLRISGLGQGEANARWSAQIECNGESVSFNGPELAGYGENVLKQALARGIPTEIRVRVLGSLGSDFRAHFIVIPGLEIKRPQSLILPDSPPQTVTVRAGTLGPARLAVPEGADSVAYEVPSDDGRVFSLRIMVPRLQWAAITEGLKHGELGQAPVRLSAQALADDETALLVVRTRRPGTPLSLRLCDGALTLQEETAYAAGEEGRWTFDLRRFGDTVRVAEKPTLLLRLQVDWREVHLGEVRSDLEVFDLESTCYTAPGITCIHLCFQQRRAFRNRVARLWPLSEPWRPPVEEPIPDDVCDVILRGPADLIPPGLYVAEITVDDGWIQLARPDRLAPATLEL
;
A
#
# COMPACT_ATOMS: atom_id res chain seq x y z
N MET A 1 15.42 -28.70 -13.96
CA MET A 1 16.40 -29.78 -13.72
C MET A 1 17.66 -29.48 -14.52
N MET A 2 18.64 -28.81 -13.90
CA MET A 2 20.02 -28.77 -14.40
C MET A 2 20.82 -29.68 -13.48
N ASN A 3 21.50 -30.69 -14.03
CA ASN A 3 22.44 -31.55 -13.30
C ASN A 3 23.58 -30.67 -12.77
N THR A 4 23.56 -30.37 -11.47
CA THR A 4 24.71 -29.81 -10.75
C THR A 4 25.62 -30.97 -10.36
N THR A 5 26.63 -31.24 -11.17
CA THR A 5 27.72 -32.16 -10.80
C THR A 5 28.62 -31.42 -9.81
N THR A 6 28.55 -31.78 -8.53
CA THR A 6 29.42 -31.23 -7.48
C THR A 6 30.85 -31.76 -7.68
N PRO A 7 31.90 -30.93 -7.68
CA PRO A 7 33.27 -31.41 -7.77
C PRO A 7 33.69 -32.03 -6.43
N SER A 8 34.12 -33.31 -6.42
CA SER A 8 34.61 -33.99 -5.21
C SER A 8 36.12 -33.85 -5.05
N ILE A 9 36.60 -33.74 -3.80
CA ILE A 9 38.04 -33.71 -3.49
C ILE A 9 38.56 -35.15 -3.38
N THR A 10 38.53 -35.91 -4.48
CA THR A 10 39.09 -37.28 -4.50
C THR A 10 40.57 -37.33 -4.94
N GLY A 11 41.21 -36.18 -5.17
CA GLY A 11 42.55 -36.10 -5.77
C GLY A 11 43.67 -35.47 -4.92
N VAL A 12 43.43 -35.09 -3.66
CA VAL A 12 44.47 -34.49 -2.79
C VAL A 12 45.06 -35.56 -1.87
N THR A 13 46.37 -35.82 -1.99
CA THR A 13 47.07 -36.80 -1.15
C THR A 13 47.24 -36.25 0.27
N VAL A 14 46.41 -36.70 1.21
CA VAL A 14 46.49 -36.34 2.64
C VAL A 14 46.86 -37.58 3.46
N ARG A 15 47.76 -37.43 4.43
CA ARG A 15 48.29 -38.54 5.26
C ARG A 15 47.38 -38.82 6.47
N GLY A 16 46.86 -40.04 6.59
CA GLY A 16 46.22 -40.57 7.81
C GLY A 16 45.19 -41.67 7.54
N GLU A 17 45.20 -42.76 8.34
CA GLU A 17 44.37 -43.97 8.13
C GLU A 17 42.85 -43.80 8.38
N ASN A 18 42.40 -42.67 8.95
CA ASN A 18 40.97 -42.36 9.22
C ASN A 18 40.41 -41.14 8.43
N MET A 19 41.21 -40.52 7.56
CA MET A 19 40.83 -39.30 6.80
C MET A 19 39.70 -39.46 5.74
N PRO A 20 39.54 -40.59 5.01
CA PRO A 20 38.55 -40.65 3.93
C PRO A 20 37.09 -40.66 4.42
N TYR A 21 36.83 -41.15 5.64
CA TYR A 21 35.51 -41.11 6.26
C TYR A 21 35.13 -39.68 6.69
N ARG A 22 36.06 -38.95 7.33
CA ARG A 22 35.82 -37.56 7.77
C ARG A 22 35.59 -36.57 6.60
N LEU A 23 36.23 -36.79 5.45
CA LEU A 23 36.00 -35.97 4.26
C LEU A 23 34.61 -36.21 3.63
N ALA A 24 34.06 -37.42 3.72
CA ALA A 24 32.70 -37.70 3.26
C ALA A 24 31.64 -37.02 4.14
N ASP A 25 31.87 -36.98 5.47
CA ASP A 25 31.00 -36.27 6.41
C ASP A 25 31.04 -34.75 6.18
N LEU A 26 32.21 -34.19 5.84
CA LEU A 26 32.37 -32.79 5.43
C LEU A 26 31.59 -32.45 4.15
N ASP A 27 31.71 -33.28 3.12
CA ASP A 27 30.99 -33.09 1.86
C ASP A 27 29.46 -33.19 2.06
N ALA A 28 29.00 -34.08 2.94
CA ALA A 28 27.59 -34.20 3.31
C ALA A 28 27.08 -32.95 4.05
N LEU A 29 27.83 -32.46 5.05
CA LEU A 29 27.49 -31.24 5.79
C LEU A 29 27.44 -30.00 4.87
N GLU A 30 28.41 -29.85 3.96
CA GLU A 30 28.40 -28.75 2.99
C GLU A 30 27.14 -28.80 2.12
N GLN A 31 26.77 -29.97 1.60
CA GLN A 31 25.56 -30.13 0.77
C GLN A 31 24.28 -29.83 1.55
N GLU A 32 24.20 -30.24 2.81
CA GLU A 32 23.08 -29.96 3.70
C GLU A 32 22.92 -28.44 3.91
N ILE A 33 23.99 -27.75 4.32
CA ILE A 33 23.97 -26.30 4.57
C ILE A 33 23.69 -25.54 3.26
N GLN A 34 24.30 -25.94 2.16
CA GLN A 34 24.07 -25.33 0.85
C GLN A 34 22.60 -25.46 0.42
N SER A 35 21.99 -26.62 0.65
CA SER A 35 20.57 -26.85 0.37
C SER A 35 19.68 -26.00 1.27
N GLY A 36 20.02 -25.88 2.55
CA GLY A 36 19.31 -25.01 3.50
C GLY A 36 19.37 -23.53 3.12
N LEU A 37 20.50 -23.06 2.56
CA LEU A 37 20.72 -21.67 2.16
C LEU A 37 20.19 -21.31 0.76
N HIS A 38 19.75 -22.28 -0.05
CA HIS A 38 19.41 -22.09 -1.45
C HIS A 38 18.38 -20.96 -1.69
N ASN A 39 17.49 -20.71 -0.73
CA ASN A 39 16.48 -19.65 -0.79
C ASN A 39 16.58 -18.61 0.33
N SER A 40 17.56 -18.74 1.21
CA SER A 40 17.79 -17.78 2.30
C SER A 40 18.42 -16.49 1.80
N ARG A 41 18.09 -15.37 2.44
CA ARG A 41 18.80 -14.10 2.26
C ARG A 41 20.03 -14.02 3.16
N LEU A 42 19.89 -14.44 4.41
CA LEU A 42 20.87 -14.40 5.48
C LEU A 42 21.16 -15.80 6.01
N VAL A 43 22.33 -15.97 6.63
CA VAL A 43 22.76 -17.27 7.15
C VAL A 43 21.96 -17.66 8.41
N CYS A 44 21.52 -16.68 9.21
CA CYS A 44 20.67 -16.90 10.40
C CYS A 44 19.29 -17.50 10.10
N GLU A 45 18.90 -17.62 8.84
CA GLU A 45 17.68 -18.30 8.44
C GLU A 45 17.79 -19.84 8.53
N LEU A 46 19.02 -20.37 8.67
CA LEU A 46 19.26 -21.81 8.89
C LEU A 46 18.79 -22.32 10.26
N SER A 47 18.43 -21.42 11.19
CA SER A 47 18.25 -21.69 12.63
C SER A 47 19.54 -22.21 13.27
N PHE A 48 20.03 -21.49 14.29
CA PHE A 48 21.26 -21.87 14.99
C PHE A 48 20.91 -22.59 16.29
N ASP A 49 21.11 -23.91 16.31
CA ASP A 49 21.09 -24.72 17.52
C ASP A 49 22.51 -25.17 17.90
N GLU A 50 22.64 -25.73 19.11
CA GLU A 50 23.95 -26.20 19.60
C GLU A 50 24.46 -27.38 18.77
N HIS A 51 23.58 -28.20 18.21
CA HIS A 51 23.95 -29.36 17.41
C HIS A 51 24.64 -28.98 16.09
N LEU A 52 24.06 -28.04 15.33
CA LEU A 52 24.66 -27.48 14.14
C LEU A 52 26.00 -26.81 14.46
N ARG A 53 26.06 -26.09 15.60
CA ARG A 53 27.29 -25.45 16.06
C ARG A 53 28.40 -26.46 16.30
N GLU A 54 28.14 -27.55 17.04
CA GLU A 54 29.10 -28.63 17.29
C GLU A 54 29.62 -29.24 15.98
N ARG A 55 28.72 -29.56 15.03
CA ARG A 55 29.08 -30.10 13.71
C ARG A 55 29.97 -29.15 12.90
N LEU A 56 29.71 -27.84 12.97
CA LEU A 56 30.54 -26.82 12.32
C LEU A 56 31.92 -26.68 12.97
N LEU A 57 32.02 -26.79 14.30
CA LEU A 57 33.28 -26.78 15.04
C LEU A 57 34.16 -27.99 14.64
N GLU A 58 33.56 -29.18 14.60
CA GLU A 58 34.24 -30.41 14.17
C GLU A 58 34.72 -30.29 12.72
N ALA A 59 33.84 -29.84 11.82
CA ALA A 59 34.16 -29.67 10.40
C ALA A 59 35.34 -28.71 10.18
N MET A 60 35.34 -27.55 10.83
CA MET A 60 36.43 -26.58 10.70
C MET A 60 37.73 -27.05 11.37
N THR A 61 37.63 -27.85 12.42
CA THR A 61 38.78 -28.52 13.05
C THR A 61 39.41 -29.51 12.08
N ASP A 62 38.62 -30.36 11.44
CA ASP A 62 39.10 -31.32 10.45
C ASP A 62 39.72 -30.64 9.22
N LEU A 63 39.08 -29.59 8.70
CA LEU A 63 39.63 -28.79 7.60
C LEU A 63 40.97 -28.12 7.97
N ARG A 64 41.12 -27.67 9.21
CA ARG A 64 42.38 -27.11 9.71
C ARG A 64 43.45 -28.18 9.82
N ASP A 65 43.14 -29.32 10.42
CA ASP A 65 44.10 -30.40 10.67
C ASP A 65 44.53 -31.08 9.35
N ALA A 66 43.67 -31.08 8.34
CA ALA A 66 44.00 -31.46 6.97
C ALA A 66 44.84 -30.41 6.20
N GLY A 67 45.11 -29.24 6.79
CA GLY A 67 45.83 -28.13 6.15
C GLY A 67 45.03 -27.38 5.08
N LEU A 68 43.72 -27.66 4.96
CA LEU A 68 42.84 -27.08 3.94
C LEU A 68 42.29 -25.71 4.36
N ALA A 69 42.11 -25.45 5.65
CA ALA A 69 41.58 -24.18 6.16
C ALA A 69 42.51 -22.97 5.89
N GLY A 70 43.80 -23.20 5.68
CA GLY A 70 44.76 -22.17 5.27
C GLY A 70 44.67 -21.79 3.79
N ASN A 71 43.98 -22.60 2.97
CA ASN A 71 43.81 -22.38 1.54
C ASN A 71 42.41 -21.83 1.24
N GLY A 72 42.30 -20.49 1.16
CA GLY A 72 41.05 -19.83 0.83
C GLY A 72 40.46 -20.24 -0.54
N SER A 73 41.27 -20.79 -1.46
CA SER A 73 40.78 -21.34 -2.73
C SER A 73 40.04 -22.66 -2.56
N THR A 74 40.51 -23.51 -1.64
CA THR A 74 39.83 -24.77 -1.34
C THR A 74 38.49 -24.47 -0.69
N LEU A 75 38.50 -23.66 0.38
CA LEU A 75 37.28 -23.30 1.11
C LEU A 75 36.21 -22.68 0.21
N ARG A 76 36.55 -21.67 -0.62
CA ARG A 76 35.55 -21.01 -1.50
C ARG A 76 34.98 -21.91 -2.60
N THR A 77 35.71 -22.97 -2.97
CA THR A 77 35.34 -23.83 -4.11
C THR A 77 34.53 -25.02 -3.65
N PHE A 78 34.96 -25.66 -2.56
CA PHE A 78 34.43 -26.93 -2.10
C PHE A 78 33.62 -26.83 -0.81
N TYR A 79 33.94 -25.87 0.07
CA TYR A 79 33.26 -25.72 1.37
C TYR A 79 32.73 -24.29 1.65
N PRO A 80 32.12 -23.59 0.66
CA PRO A 80 31.66 -22.22 0.87
C PRO A 80 30.53 -22.11 1.92
N ALA A 81 29.59 -23.05 1.96
CA ALA A 81 28.45 -23.01 2.86
C ALA A 81 28.87 -23.28 4.31
N THR A 82 29.66 -24.33 4.55
CA THR A 82 30.23 -24.66 5.86
C THR A 82 31.10 -23.51 6.39
N THR A 83 31.95 -22.92 5.55
CA THR A 83 32.78 -21.78 5.96
C THR A 83 31.92 -20.56 6.34
N ALA A 84 30.90 -20.25 5.55
CA ALA A 84 30.00 -19.13 5.83
C ALA A 84 29.18 -19.35 7.11
N ALA A 85 28.60 -20.54 7.27
CA ALA A 85 27.81 -20.93 8.44
C ALA A 85 28.66 -20.88 9.72
N TYR A 86 29.85 -21.49 9.71
CA TYR A 86 30.77 -21.48 10.85
C TYR A 86 31.07 -20.05 11.35
N LEU A 87 31.51 -19.17 10.43
CA LEU A 87 31.90 -17.81 10.79
C LEU A 87 30.73 -17.02 11.39
N VAL A 88 29.53 -17.21 10.85
CA VAL A 88 28.33 -16.54 11.33
C VAL A 88 27.88 -17.08 12.69
N VAL A 89 27.85 -18.41 12.86
CA VAL A 89 27.48 -19.05 14.13
C VAL A 89 28.43 -18.63 15.25
N GLU A 90 29.75 -18.65 15.01
CA GLU A 90 30.70 -18.13 15.99
C GLU A 90 30.51 -16.62 16.24
N GLY A 91 30.04 -15.86 15.25
CA GLY A 91 29.66 -14.46 15.42
C GLY A 91 28.46 -14.26 16.34
N VAL A 92 27.56 -15.25 16.44
CA VAL A 92 26.42 -15.23 17.36
C VAL A 92 26.82 -15.64 18.77
N PHE A 93 27.61 -16.70 18.90
CA PHE A 93 27.90 -17.33 20.21
C PHE A 93 29.18 -16.84 20.89
N ARG A 94 30.18 -16.35 20.13
CA ARG A 94 31.51 -15.98 20.64
C ARG A 94 31.88 -14.50 20.46
N PHE A 95 31.06 -13.71 19.77
CA PHE A 95 31.26 -12.26 19.71
C PHE A 95 31.09 -11.62 21.09
N GLU A 96 32.10 -10.89 21.54
CA GLU A 96 32.06 -10.20 22.83
C GLU A 96 32.88 -8.90 22.78
N ALA A 97 32.28 -7.79 23.22
CA ALA A 97 32.94 -6.49 23.40
C ALA A 97 33.79 -6.01 22.20
N GLY A 98 33.35 -6.29 20.97
CA GLY A 98 34.07 -5.91 19.74
C GLY A 98 35.23 -6.82 19.34
N ASN A 99 35.51 -7.87 20.12
CA ASN A 99 36.41 -8.95 19.73
C ASN A 99 35.63 -10.10 19.10
N TYR A 100 36.06 -10.51 17.91
CA TYR A 100 35.48 -11.62 17.16
C TYR A 100 36.57 -12.61 16.78
N TRP A 101 37.55 -12.16 15.99
CA TRP A 101 38.58 -13.04 15.44
C TRP A 101 39.43 -13.72 16.53
N GLY A 102 39.65 -13.05 17.68
CA GLY A 102 40.37 -13.64 18.80
C GLY A 102 39.55 -14.63 19.64
N ASN A 103 38.23 -14.68 19.43
CA ASN A 103 37.30 -15.52 20.18
C ASN A 103 36.85 -16.76 19.40
N LEU A 104 37.35 -16.97 18.17
CA LEU A 104 37.06 -18.17 17.40
C LEU A 104 37.52 -19.41 18.16
N GLU A 105 36.61 -20.37 18.35
CA GLU A 105 36.89 -21.57 19.14
C GLU A 105 37.92 -22.49 18.47
N VAL A 106 37.91 -22.55 17.14
CA VAL A 106 38.92 -23.28 16.36
C VAL A 106 40.19 -22.44 16.26
N SER A 107 41.14 -22.74 17.14
CA SER A 107 42.46 -22.09 17.16
C SER A 107 43.25 -22.35 15.88
N GLY A 108 44.11 -21.40 15.49
CA GLY A 108 45.03 -21.53 14.34
C GLY A 108 44.44 -21.16 12.98
N LEU A 109 43.18 -20.73 12.93
CA LEU A 109 42.58 -20.18 11.72
C LEU A 109 43.10 -18.76 11.44
N ASN A 110 43.29 -18.43 10.16
CA ASN A 110 43.85 -17.13 9.75
C ASN A 110 42.75 -16.16 9.27
N PRO A 111 42.47 -15.07 10.02
CA PRO A 111 41.47 -14.06 9.62
C PRO A 111 41.70 -13.44 8.24
N LEU A 112 42.97 -13.30 7.81
CA LEU A 112 43.33 -12.74 6.50
C LEU A 112 42.92 -13.65 5.34
N VAL A 113 42.74 -14.94 5.60
CA VAL A 113 42.22 -15.91 4.64
C VAL A 113 40.70 -15.99 4.75
N LEU A 114 40.18 -16.11 5.98
CA LEU A 114 38.76 -16.35 6.23
C LEU A 114 37.85 -15.19 5.80
N GLY A 115 38.24 -13.93 6.02
CA GLY A 115 37.43 -12.77 5.66
C GLY A 115 37.11 -12.69 4.15
N PRO A 116 38.13 -12.68 3.27
CA PRO A 116 37.92 -12.72 1.82
C PRO A 116 37.20 -13.99 1.35
N THR A 117 37.45 -15.14 1.99
CA THR A 117 36.75 -16.39 1.69
C THR A 117 35.26 -16.29 2.01
N PHE A 118 34.89 -15.68 3.13
CA PHE A 118 33.49 -15.42 3.48
C PHE A 118 32.79 -14.55 2.41
N GLU A 119 33.40 -13.44 2.02
CA GLU A 119 32.88 -12.54 0.97
C GLU A 119 32.67 -13.28 -0.36
N ALA A 120 33.59 -14.16 -0.74
CA ALA A 120 33.46 -15.00 -1.93
C ALA A 120 32.37 -16.07 -1.79
N ALA A 121 32.24 -16.69 -0.61
CA ALA A 121 31.25 -17.72 -0.32
C ALA A 121 29.83 -17.16 -0.41
N ILE A 122 29.52 -16.05 0.28
CA ILE A 122 28.17 -15.45 0.27
C ILE A 122 27.76 -15.01 -1.14
N ARG A 123 28.70 -14.50 -1.97
CA ARG A 123 28.43 -14.18 -3.38
C ARG A 123 28.12 -15.42 -4.20
N ARG A 124 28.89 -16.50 -4.03
CA ARG A 124 28.66 -17.79 -4.72
C ARG A 124 27.31 -18.39 -4.34
N LEU A 125 26.94 -18.30 -3.07
CA LEU A 125 25.66 -18.75 -2.52
C LEU A 125 24.50 -17.78 -2.81
N ARG A 126 24.76 -16.62 -3.43
CA ARG A 126 23.76 -15.57 -3.73
C ARG A 126 23.04 -15.03 -2.48
N LEU A 127 23.73 -14.98 -1.35
CA LEU A 127 23.25 -14.35 -0.12
C LEU A 127 23.44 -12.82 -0.17
N GLU A 128 22.85 -12.11 0.78
CA GLU A 128 23.10 -10.67 0.99
C GLU A 128 24.60 -10.39 1.14
N THR A 129 25.08 -9.26 0.63
CA THR A 129 26.50 -8.88 0.71
C THR A 129 26.75 -7.72 1.66
N PHE A 130 25.69 -6.98 2.01
CA PHE A 130 25.75 -5.84 2.94
C PHE A 130 26.78 -4.77 2.53
N GLU A 131 26.90 -4.50 1.23
CA GLU A 131 27.81 -3.46 0.69
C GLU A 131 27.55 -2.09 1.36
N GLN A 132 26.27 -1.77 1.61
CA GLN A 132 25.82 -0.54 2.31
C GLN A 132 26.42 -0.42 3.72
N ILE A 133 26.45 -1.51 4.50
CA ILE A 133 27.03 -1.49 5.85
C ILE A 133 28.52 -1.13 5.80
N THR A 134 29.22 -1.62 4.77
CA THR A 134 30.65 -1.34 4.58
C THR A 134 30.89 0.10 4.14
N GLN A 135 30.04 0.63 3.26
CA GLN A 135 30.05 2.03 2.85
C GLN A 135 29.82 2.97 4.05
N ASP A 136 28.96 2.59 4.99
CA ASP A 136 28.68 3.31 6.24
C ASP A 136 29.73 3.05 7.35
N GLY A 137 30.99 2.80 6.96
CA GLY A 137 32.11 2.61 7.89
C GLY A 137 32.10 1.27 8.64
N GLY A 138 31.42 0.26 8.10
CA GLY A 138 31.52 -1.13 8.54
C GLY A 138 32.89 -1.74 8.25
N LEU A 139 33.39 -2.56 9.17
CA LEU A 139 34.58 -3.37 8.91
C LEU A 139 34.25 -4.40 7.83
N ARG A 140 34.84 -4.22 6.63
CA ARG A 140 34.53 -4.98 5.40
C ARG A 140 34.27 -6.47 5.60
N PHE A 141 35.10 -7.17 6.38
CA PHE A 141 34.97 -8.62 6.55
C PHE A 141 34.20 -9.02 7.80
N LEU A 142 34.11 -8.16 8.81
CA LEU A 142 33.44 -8.50 10.08
C LEU A 142 31.97 -8.09 10.07
N ALA A 143 31.66 -6.90 9.56
CA ALA A 143 30.31 -6.36 9.62
C ALA A 143 29.29 -7.21 8.83
N PRO A 144 29.61 -7.72 7.62
CA PRO A 144 28.73 -8.66 6.93
C PRO A 144 28.53 -9.97 7.71
N ILE A 145 29.60 -10.57 8.25
CA ILE A 145 29.50 -11.81 9.06
C ILE A 145 28.49 -11.63 10.19
N LEU A 146 28.62 -10.56 10.97
CA LEU A 146 27.72 -10.30 12.09
C LEU A 146 26.29 -9.96 11.63
N ALA A 147 26.13 -9.25 10.51
CA ALA A 147 24.81 -8.93 9.96
C ALA A 147 24.08 -10.18 9.44
N HIS A 148 24.81 -11.20 8.97
CA HIS A 148 24.23 -12.50 8.63
C HIS A 148 23.80 -13.33 9.84
N GLY A 149 24.28 -13.01 11.05
CA GLY A 149 24.02 -13.75 12.28
C GLY A 149 22.80 -13.30 13.08
N GLY A 150 22.24 -12.13 12.77
CA GLY A 150 21.14 -11.56 13.54
C GLY A 150 21.65 -10.83 14.78
N ILE A 151 21.14 -11.20 15.96
CA ILE A 151 21.49 -10.57 17.24
C ILE A 151 22.42 -11.50 18.00
N PRO A 152 23.71 -11.16 18.22
CA PRO A 152 24.61 -12.00 19.02
C PRO A 152 24.12 -12.18 20.45
N LYS A 153 24.43 -13.34 21.06
CA LYS A 153 23.98 -13.72 22.40
C LYS A 153 24.38 -12.68 23.46
N TYR A 154 25.61 -12.18 23.39
CA TYR A 154 26.14 -11.14 24.27
C TYR A 154 25.30 -9.85 24.26
N CYS A 155 24.73 -9.50 23.10
CA CYS A 155 24.02 -8.23 22.89
C CYS A 155 22.54 -8.27 23.29
N LEU A 156 21.99 -9.43 23.67
CA LEU A 156 20.54 -9.59 23.87
C LEU A 156 19.99 -8.72 25.00
N GLY A 157 20.74 -8.53 26.09
CA GLY A 157 20.31 -7.68 27.19
C GLY A 157 20.13 -6.22 26.75
N ASP A 158 21.10 -5.69 26.01
CA ASP A 158 21.03 -4.33 25.47
C ASP A 158 19.91 -4.18 24.43
N PHE A 159 19.74 -5.18 23.57
CA PHE A 159 18.64 -5.23 22.61
C PHE A 159 17.26 -5.20 23.29
N PHE A 160 17.00 -6.09 24.25
CA PHE A 160 15.70 -6.16 24.92
C PHE A 160 15.41 -4.89 25.72
N ARG A 161 16.43 -4.26 26.31
CA ARG A 161 16.28 -2.96 26.98
C ARG A 161 15.73 -1.90 26.02
N VAL A 162 16.32 -1.78 24.84
CA VAL A 162 15.88 -0.80 23.82
C VAL A 162 14.53 -1.17 23.22
N LEU A 163 14.26 -2.46 22.97
CA LEU A 163 12.96 -2.92 22.49
C LEU A 163 11.83 -2.60 23.48
N LEU A 164 12.01 -2.94 24.75
CA LEU A 164 11.02 -2.65 25.80
C LEU A 164 10.81 -1.15 25.98
N GLU A 165 11.86 -0.34 25.82
CA GLU A 165 11.73 1.10 25.86
C GLU A 165 10.93 1.65 24.67
N GLU A 166 11.13 1.13 23.46
CA GLU A 166 10.34 1.52 22.29
C GLU A 166 8.89 1.07 22.42
N LEU A 167 8.63 -0.13 22.94
CA LEU A 167 7.28 -0.61 23.23
C LEU A 167 6.59 0.28 24.28
N ARG A 168 7.31 0.70 25.33
CA ARG A 168 6.83 1.68 26.31
C ARG A 168 6.54 3.05 25.70
N ARG A 169 7.34 3.49 24.72
CA ARG A 169 7.10 4.68 23.88
C ARG A 169 6.00 4.45 22.83
N GLY A 170 5.31 3.32 22.90
CA GLY A 170 4.21 3.01 22.04
C GLY A 170 4.59 2.46 20.66
N GLY A 171 5.60 1.60 20.59
CA GLY A 171 5.84 0.76 19.41
C GLY A 171 4.69 -0.24 19.21
N ILE A 172 4.10 -0.26 18.02
CA ILE A 172 2.96 -1.16 17.71
C ILE A 172 3.43 -2.49 17.14
N ASP A 173 4.38 -2.45 16.22
CA ASP A 173 4.86 -3.58 15.45
C ASP A 173 6.30 -3.33 15.00
N ALA A 174 6.92 -4.34 14.38
CA ALA A 174 8.29 -4.24 13.91
C ALA A 174 8.47 -3.14 12.86
N ALA A 175 7.47 -2.90 12.00
CA ALA A 175 7.56 -1.88 10.96
C ALA A 175 7.59 -0.46 11.56
N ASP A 176 6.80 -0.20 12.60
CA ASP A 176 6.79 1.06 13.34
C ASP A 176 8.12 1.29 14.05
N VAL A 177 8.56 0.30 14.84
CA VAL A 177 9.82 0.39 15.59
C VAL A 177 11.01 0.61 14.66
N LEU A 178 11.10 -0.13 13.55
CA LEU A 178 12.19 0.01 12.58
C LEU A 178 12.15 1.36 11.85
N SER A 179 10.96 1.87 11.52
CA SER A 179 10.80 3.22 10.94
C SER A 179 11.37 4.28 11.87
N ARG A 180 11.06 4.21 13.17
CA ARG A 180 11.56 5.15 14.19
C ARG A 180 13.08 5.07 14.36
N TRP A 181 13.65 3.87 14.37
CA TRP A 181 15.11 3.71 14.46
C TRP A 181 15.83 4.22 13.22
N ARG A 182 15.25 4.07 12.02
CA ARG A 182 15.81 4.66 10.79
C ARG A 182 15.75 6.18 10.80
N ALA A 183 14.62 6.75 11.24
CA ALA A 183 14.45 8.20 11.35
C ALA A 183 15.33 8.82 12.46
N SER A 184 15.72 8.05 13.47
CA SER A 184 16.57 8.52 14.58
C SER A 184 17.49 7.41 15.08
N PRO A 185 18.62 7.14 14.39
CA PRO A 185 19.56 6.08 14.77
C PRO A 185 20.13 6.23 16.20
N ALA A 186 20.12 7.44 16.77
CA ALA A 186 20.49 7.70 18.15
C ALA A 186 19.66 6.90 19.18
N ARG A 187 18.45 6.45 18.81
CA ARG A 187 17.64 5.56 19.67
C ARG A 187 18.27 4.17 19.86
N LEU A 188 19.23 3.79 19.01
CA LEU A 188 20.01 2.57 19.12
C LEU A 188 21.35 2.79 19.87
N ALA A 189 21.60 3.97 20.45
CA ALA A 189 22.87 4.28 21.10
C ALA A 189 23.26 3.33 22.25
N GLY A 190 22.27 2.62 22.83
CA GLY A 190 22.47 1.63 23.88
C GLY A 190 22.67 0.20 23.40
N VAL A 191 22.75 -0.04 22.08
CA VAL A 191 22.94 -1.37 21.49
C VAL A 191 24.26 -1.43 20.74
N ASP A 192 24.94 -2.57 20.79
CA ASP A 192 26.16 -2.80 20.02
C ASP A 192 25.95 -2.55 18.51
N LYS A 193 26.96 -1.94 17.88
CA LYS A 193 26.94 -1.56 16.45
C LYS A 193 26.50 -2.69 15.50
N PRO A 194 26.92 -3.96 15.67
CA PRO A 194 26.48 -5.05 14.81
C PRO A 194 24.96 -5.27 14.85
N VAL A 195 24.34 -5.18 16.03
CA VAL A 195 22.89 -5.33 16.18
C VAL A 195 22.17 -4.15 15.55
N GLY A 196 22.62 -2.92 15.79
CA GLY A 196 22.04 -1.73 15.16
C GLY A 196 22.07 -1.84 13.63
N ARG A 197 23.17 -2.32 13.07
CA ARG A 197 23.31 -2.58 11.62
C ARG A 197 22.37 -3.70 11.15
N PHE A 198 22.31 -4.84 11.85
CA PHE A 198 21.37 -5.90 11.49
C PHE A 198 19.91 -5.39 11.49
N LEU A 199 19.51 -4.63 12.50
CA LEU A 199 18.15 -4.08 12.57
C LEU A 199 17.84 -3.14 11.40
N LEU A 200 18.77 -2.23 11.07
CA LEU A 200 18.57 -1.24 10.01
C LEU A 200 18.64 -1.82 8.59
N TYR A 201 19.58 -2.73 8.33
CA TYR A 201 19.90 -3.24 6.98
C TYR A 201 19.49 -4.71 6.73
N GLY A 202 19.11 -5.48 7.75
CA GLY A 202 18.70 -6.89 7.64
C GLY A 202 17.35 -7.12 6.95
N GLY A 203 16.65 -6.05 6.59
CA GLY A 203 15.43 -6.06 5.77
C GLY A 203 14.31 -6.92 6.35
N ALA A 204 13.78 -7.84 5.55
CA ALA A 204 12.63 -8.66 5.94
C ALA A 204 12.95 -9.67 7.06
N VAL A 205 14.21 -10.11 7.18
CA VAL A 205 14.64 -11.05 8.23
C VAL A 205 14.70 -10.35 9.59
N SER A 206 15.28 -9.13 9.65
CA SER A 206 15.33 -8.35 10.88
C SER A 206 13.94 -7.87 11.32
N ALA A 207 13.09 -7.52 10.35
CA ALA A 207 11.70 -7.16 10.61
C ALA A 207 10.90 -8.31 11.22
N ASP A 208 11.05 -9.51 10.67
CA ASP A 208 10.34 -10.69 11.15
C ASP A 208 10.83 -11.10 12.54
N LEU A 209 12.15 -11.17 12.75
CA LEU A 209 12.73 -11.42 14.08
C LEU A 209 12.20 -10.42 15.12
N LEU A 210 12.18 -9.13 14.78
CA LEU A 210 11.67 -8.11 15.67
C LEU A 210 10.18 -8.28 15.96
N GLN A 211 9.37 -8.65 14.95
CA GLN A 211 7.94 -8.84 15.12
C GLN A 211 7.64 -10.01 16.06
N ARG A 212 8.33 -11.14 15.86
CA ARG A 212 8.24 -12.31 16.74
C ARG A 212 8.68 -11.98 18.17
N CYS A 213 9.74 -11.18 18.34
CA CYS A 213 10.15 -10.67 19.67
C CYS A 213 9.08 -9.79 20.33
N ILE A 214 8.42 -8.89 19.57
CA ILE A 214 7.32 -8.05 20.09
C ILE A 214 6.14 -8.90 20.55
N GLU A 215 5.78 -9.92 19.79
CA GLU A 215 4.70 -10.86 20.13
C GLU A 215 5.05 -11.68 21.38
N MET A 216 6.28 -12.20 21.45
CA MET A 216 6.81 -12.86 22.65
C MET A 216 6.71 -11.96 23.88
N VAL A 217 7.14 -10.69 23.78
CA VAL A 217 7.04 -9.73 24.90
C VAL A 217 5.60 -9.49 25.35
N ARG A 218 4.64 -9.48 24.41
CA ARG A 218 3.21 -9.27 24.70
C ARG A 218 2.55 -10.47 25.36
N GLU A 219 2.93 -11.68 24.95
CA GLU A 219 2.32 -12.93 25.41
C GLU A 219 3.01 -13.53 26.63
N CYS A 220 4.28 -13.18 26.87
CA CYS A 220 5.07 -13.66 28.01
C CYS A 220 5.27 -12.53 29.05
N PRO A 221 4.38 -12.44 30.06
CA PRO A 221 4.47 -11.43 31.10
C PRO A 221 5.69 -11.63 32.02
N PRO A 222 6.00 -10.63 32.86
CA PRO A 222 7.04 -10.74 33.89
C PRO A 222 6.86 -12.00 34.75
N GLY A 223 7.96 -12.70 35.05
CA GLY A 223 7.97 -13.99 35.74
C GLY A 223 7.94 -15.21 34.81
N THR A 224 7.86 -15.02 33.49
CA THR A 224 8.01 -16.10 32.51
C THR A 224 9.49 -16.35 32.26
N GLU A 225 10.06 -17.40 32.85
CA GLU A 225 11.47 -17.76 32.69
C GLU A 225 11.72 -18.68 31.49
N GLN A 226 10.87 -19.70 31.31
CA GLN A 226 10.97 -20.65 30.21
C GLN A 226 9.98 -20.30 29.11
N ILE A 227 10.50 -20.02 27.93
CA ILE A 227 9.73 -19.60 26.75
C ILE A 227 9.95 -20.63 25.66
N ASP A 228 8.86 -21.19 25.15
CA ASP A 228 8.88 -22.11 24.02
C ASP A 228 9.25 -21.35 22.74
N SER A 229 10.46 -21.60 22.25
CA SER A 229 11.02 -20.98 21.04
C SER A 229 10.24 -21.36 19.79
N ALA A 230 9.74 -22.60 19.70
CA ALA A 230 8.97 -23.11 18.57
C ALA A 230 7.62 -22.39 18.44
N ARG A 231 7.00 -22.01 19.56
CA ARG A 231 5.75 -21.22 19.58
C ARG A 231 5.90 -19.87 18.89
N PHE A 232 7.03 -19.19 19.09
CA PHE A 232 7.27 -17.86 18.51
C PHE A 232 8.10 -17.91 17.23
N GLY A 233 8.65 -19.07 16.86
CA GLY A 233 9.60 -19.21 15.75
C GLY A 233 10.88 -18.39 15.99
N LEU A 234 11.34 -18.27 17.23
CA LEU A 234 12.56 -17.55 17.58
C LEU A 234 13.68 -18.53 17.90
N PRO A 235 14.97 -18.18 17.72
CA PRO A 235 16.06 -19.03 18.20
C PRO A 235 16.04 -19.18 19.73
N ASP A 236 16.38 -20.36 20.24
CA ASP A 236 16.39 -20.68 21.68
C ASP A 236 17.16 -19.65 22.50
N TYR A 237 18.33 -19.23 22.01
CA TYR A 237 19.18 -18.28 22.72
C TYR A 237 18.54 -16.88 22.85
N VAL A 238 17.65 -16.48 21.92
CA VAL A 238 16.89 -15.22 21.97
C VAL A 238 15.79 -15.32 23.03
N CYS A 239 15.05 -16.43 23.05
CA CYS A 239 14.02 -16.71 24.06
C CYS A 239 14.61 -16.78 25.46
N ALA A 240 15.75 -17.48 25.62
CA ALA A 240 16.49 -17.53 26.88
C ALA A 240 16.98 -16.14 27.32
N GLY A 241 17.42 -15.30 26.37
CA GLY A 241 17.82 -13.92 26.64
C GLY A 241 16.70 -13.05 27.20
N TYR A 242 15.46 -13.20 26.70
CA TYR A 242 14.30 -12.51 27.27
C TYR A 242 13.85 -13.16 28.59
N GLY A 243 13.82 -14.48 28.67
CA GLY A 243 13.46 -15.23 29.88
C GLY A 243 14.30 -14.79 31.08
N GLY A 244 15.62 -14.72 30.92
CA GLY A 244 16.56 -14.22 31.93
C GLY A 244 16.64 -12.69 32.09
N PHE A 245 15.83 -11.92 31.35
CA PHE A 245 15.86 -10.46 31.43
C PHE A 245 15.15 -9.92 32.68
N ASP A 246 15.56 -8.74 33.16
CA ASP A 246 15.09 -8.14 34.41
C ASP A 246 13.56 -7.96 34.46
N ASP A 247 12.93 -8.63 35.43
CA ASP A 247 11.48 -8.67 35.60
C ASP A 247 10.87 -7.31 35.96
N GLN A 248 11.63 -6.45 36.66
CA GLN A 248 11.18 -5.09 36.98
C GLN A 248 11.07 -4.25 35.70
N GLN A 249 12.04 -4.31 34.81
CA GLN A 249 11.98 -3.67 33.49
C GLN A 249 10.85 -4.23 32.63
N LYS A 250 10.64 -5.56 32.63
CA LYS A 250 9.49 -6.18 31.94
C LYS A 250 8.16 -5.63 32.47
N ARG A 251 8.00 -5.48 33.79
CA ARG A 251 6.78 -4.90 34.42
C ARG A 251 6.55 -3.46 33.99
N ILE A 252 7.59 -2.63 34.01
CA ILE A 252 7.50 -1.21 33.64
C ILE A 252 7.08 -1.07 32.17
N ALA A 253 7.62 -1.90 31.28
CA ALA A 253 7.31 -1.85 29.86
C ALA A 253 5.90 -2.39 29.54
N THR A 254 5.46 -3.45 30.23
CA THR A 254 4.16 -4.09 29.96
C THR A 254 2.97 -3.38 30.59
N ALA A 255 3.18 -2.53 31.61
CA ALA A 255 2.12 -1.77 32.29
C ALA A 255 1.31 -0.82 31.38
N GLY A 256 1.86 -0.40 30.23
CA GLY A 256 1.24 0.52 29.27
C GLY A 256 0.83 -0.09 27.92
N LEU A 257 1.04 -1.40 27.70
CA LEU A 257 0.83 -2.05 26.40
C LEU A 257 -0.65 -2.27 26.02
N ARG A 258 -1.61 -1.83 26.85
CA ARG A 258 -3.03 -2.17 26.71
C ARG A 258 -3.83 -1.30 25.73
N SER A 259 -3.36 -0.10 25.35
CA SER A 259 -4.02 0.69 24.31
C SER A 259 -3.28 0.59 22.97
N VAL A 260 -3.74 -0.33 22.12
CA VAL A 260 -3.27 -0.40 20.73
C VAL A 260 -4.00 0.69 19.95
N VAL A 261 -3.41 1.89 19.91
CA VAL A 261 -3.84 2.91 18.95
C VAL A 261 -3.53 2.39 17.54
N PRO A 262 -4.54 2.23 16.66
CA PRO A 262 -4.32 1.74 15.31
C PRO A 262 -3.46 2.71 14.50
N ARG A 263 -2.68 2.16 13.56
CA ARG A 263 -1.66 2.91 12.81
C ARG A 263 -2.25 3.50 11.53
N PRO A 264 -2.05 4.79 11.25
CA PRO A 264 -2.35 5.35 9.94
C PRO A 264 -1.34 4.86 8.89
N TYR A 265 -1.82 4.59 7.69
CA TYR A 265 -0.99 4.09 6.59
C TYR A 265 -1.38 4.76 5.27
N VAL A 266 -0.41 4.83 4.36
CA VAL A 266 -0.60 5.39 3.02
C VAL A 266 -1.03 4.27 2.09
N LEU A 267 -2.03 4.55 1.26
CA LEU A 267 -2.51 3.68 0.20
C LEU A 267 -2.78 4.51 -1.05
N ILE A 268 -2.89 3.85 -2.20
CA ILE A 268 -3.31 4.47 -3.45
C ILE A 268 -4.28 3.52 -4.16
N ASP A 269 -5.39 4.06 -4.67
CA ASP A 269 -6.22 3.39 -5.66
C ASP A 269 -5.62 3.72 -7.03
N PRO A 270 -5.05 2.74 -7.78
CA PRO A 270 -4.45 3.00 -9.08
C PRO A 270 -5.39 3.65 -10.08
N TYR A 271 -6.71 3.51 -9.91
CA TYR A 271 -7.70 3.94 -10.89
C TYR A 271 -8.45 5.21 -10.48
N SER A 272 -8.21 5.76 -9.28
CA SER A 272 -8.90 6.97 -8.81
C SER A 272 -8.36 8.26 -9.43
N ALA A 273 -7.15 8.24 -9.97
CA ALA A 273 -6.41 9.41 -10.48
C ALA A 273 -6.12 10.52 -9.43
N THR A 274 -6.48 10.33 -8.16
CA THR A 274 -6.27 11.33 -7.08
C THR A 274 -4.89 11.26 -6.42
N GLY A 275 -4.12 10.21 -6.72
CA GLY A 275 -2.83 9.95 -6.07
C GLY A 275 -2.96 9.32 -4.67
N PRO A 276 -1.83 9.24 -3.92
CA PRO A 276 -1.77 8.68 -2.58
C PRO A 276 -2.72 9.32 -1.56
N MET A 277 -3.37 8.46 -0.79
CA MET A 277 -4.27 8.79 0.31
C MET A 277 -3.73 8.23 1.63
N LEU A 278 -3.89 8.99 2.70
CA LEU A 278 -3.66 8.54 4.07
C LEU A 278 -4.96 7.99 4.64
N LEU A 279 -4.94 6.74 5.10
CA LEU A 279 -6.00 6.21 5.95
C LEU A 279 -5.71 6.54 7.41
N LEU A 280 -6.58 7.35 8.00
CA LEU A 280 -6.65 7.60 9.44
C LEU A 280 -7.63 6.58 10.04
N PRO A 281 -7.16 5.64 10.88
CA PRO A 281 -8.02 4.58 11.37
C PRO A 281 -9.00 5.12 12.41
N ALA A 282 -10.16 4.47 12.49
CA ALA A 282 -11.06 4.55 13.62
C ALA A 282 -10.28 4.20 14.90
N ALA A 283 -10.34 5.06 15.91
CA ALA A 283 -9.65 4.80 17.17
C ALA A 283 -10.65 4.51 18.30
N ALA A 284 -10.24 3.66 19.24
CA ALA A 284 -11.05 3.24 20.38
C ALA A 284 -11.49 4.42 21.26
N ARG A 285 -12.48 4.17 22.15
CA ARG A 285 -13.05 5.14 23.09
C ARG A 285 -12.02 5.94 23.91
N GLU A 286 -10.82 5.42 24.10
CA GLU A 286 -9.74 6.01 24.90
C GLU A 286 -9.20 7.34 24.36
N VAL A 287 -9.29 7.57 23.04
CA VAL A 287 -8.92 8.84 22.37
C VAL A 287 -10.15 9.57 21.81
N ALA A 288 -11.34 9.21 22.29
CA ALA A 288 -12.58 9.86 21.89
C ALA A 288 -12.53 11.37 22.18
N GLY A 289 -12.85 12.18 21.16
CA GLY A 289 -12.76 13.64 21.24
C GLY A 289 -11.37 14.22 20.96
N GLY A 290 -10.37 13.39 20.67
CA GLY A 290 -9.06 13.80 20.17
C GLY A 290 -9.05 14.21 18.70
N TYR A 291 -7.87 14.52 18.18
CA TYR A 291 -7.65 14.86 16.78
C TYR A 291 -6.34 14.28 16.24
N TRP A 292 -6.39 13.91 14.96
CA TRP A 292 -5.23 13.64 14.12
C TRP A 292 -4.71 14.96 13.55
N THR A 293 -3.39 15.14 13.53
CA THR A 293 -2.71 16.20 12.78
C THR A 293 -1.86 15.54 11.71
N VAL A 294 -2.15 15.84 10.44
CA VAL A 294 -1.37 15.34 9.29
C VAL A 294 -0.46 16.48 8.86
N VAL A 295 0.84 16.23 8.87
CA VAL A 295 1.89 17.19 8.49
C VAL A 295 2.51 16.73 7.18
N ALA A 296 2.55 17.63 6.21
CA ALA A 296 3.14 17.43 4.89
C ALA A 296 4.02 18.63 4.54
N GLY A 297 5.35 18.46 4.65
CA GLY A 297 6.29 19.58 4.54
C GLY A 297 6.02 20.65 5.61
N GLU A 298 5.79 21.90 5.18
CA GLU A 298 5.48 23.03 6.06
C GLU A 298 3.98 23.18 6.38
N THR A 299 3.12 22.36 5.74
CA THR A 299 1.67 22.43 5.90
C THR A 299 1.15 21.38 6.88
N GLY A 300 0.11 21.72 7.64
CA GLY A 300 -0.52 20.81 8.59
C GLY A 300 -2.04 20.95 8.61
N ALA A 301 -2.75 19.82 8.61
CA ALA A 301 -4.21 19.76 8.68
C ALA A 301 -4.68 18.92 9.87
N ARG A 302 -5.78 19.33 10.51
CA ARG A 302 -6.36 18.63 11.67
C ARG A 302 -7.66 17.93 11.33
N TYR A 303 -7.81 16.70 11.80
CA TYR A 303 -8.98 15.85 11.61
C TYR A 303 -9.44 15.30 12.95
N ARG A 304 -10.73 15.43 13.26
CA ARG A 304 -11.29 14.83 14.47
C ARG A 304 -11.20 13.29 14.40
N VAL A 305 -10.89 12.65 15.53
CA VAL A 305 -10.95 11.19 15.65
C VAL A 305 -12.41 10.73 15.58
N THR A 306 -12.69 9.75 14.72
CA THR A 306 -14.03 9.19 14.45
C THR A 306 -14.07 7.69 14.75
N SER A 307 -15.28 7.13 14.80
CA SER A 307 -15.52 5.68 14.91
C SER A 307 -15.38 4.94 13.58
N GLU A 308 -15.14 5.67 12.49
CA GLU A 308 -14.94 5.15 11.14
C GLU A 308 -13.60 5.64 10.61
N ASP A 309 -13.01 4.83 9.74
CA ASP A 309 -11.79 5.17 9.02
C ASP A 309 -12.02 6.39 8.12
N ARG A 310 -10.98 7.21 7.96
CA ARG A 310 -11.03 8.42 7.14
C ARG A 310 -9.87 8.45 6.15
N LEU A 311 -10.19 8.62 4.87
CA LEU A 311 -9.19 8.87 3.84
C LEU A 311 -8.90 10.37 3.72
N VAL A 312 -7.62 10.71 3.64
CA VAL A 312 -7.12 12.09 3.50
C VAL A 312 -6.14 12.15 2.33
N PRO A 313 -6.32 13.04 1.34
CA PRO A 313 -5.36 13.19 0.25
C PRO A 313 -4.02 13.72 0.76
N LEU A 314 -2.91 13.17 0.23
CA LEU A 314 -1.56 13.59 0.57
C LEU A 314 -0.93 14.34 -0.60
N PRO A 315 -0.20 15.46 -0.40
CA PRO A 315 0.55 16.12 -1.46
C PRO A 315 1.92 15.44 -1.70
N PRO A 316 2.58 15.66 -2.86
CA PRO A 316 3.92 15.13 -3.15
C PRO A 316 5.01 15.85 -2.34
N VAL A 317 5.41 15.27 -1.22
CA VAL A 317 6.53 15.76 -0.39
C VAL A 317 7.47 14.60 -0.04
N LEU A 318 8.68 14.92 0.43
CA LEU A 318 9.71 13.92 0.80
C LEU A 318 9.33 13.10 2.04
N ALA A 319 8.52 13.66 2.94
CA ALA A 319 8.07 12.98 4.14
C ALA A 319 6.72 13.54 4.62
N TRP A 320 5.92 12.64 5.18
CA TRP A 320 4.72 12.98 5.93
C TRP A 320 4.89 12.59 7.40
N ALA A 321 4.12 13.22 8.27
CA ALA A 321 3.99 12.79 9.66
C ALA A 321 2.52 12.86 10.09
N VAL A 322 2.11 11.93 10.92
CA VAL A 322 0.77 11.93 11.51
C VAL A 322 0.90 11.92 13.02
N GLU A 323 0.27 12.88 13.68
CA GLU A 323 0.29 12.99 15.14
C GLU A 323 -1.12 12.81 15.69
N LEU A 324 -1.26 12.00 16.74
CA LEU A 324 -2.51 11.81 17.47
C LEU A 324 -2.46 12.60 18.77
N TYR A 325 -3.50 13.40 19.00
CA TYR A 325 -3.69 14.18 20.22
C TYR A 325 -4.94 13.72 20.97
N SER A 326 -4.88 13.71 22.29
CA SER A 326 -6.03 13.46 23.17
C SER A 326 -7.00 14.65 23.14
N SER A 327 -8.17 14.46 23.75
CA SER A 327 -9.12 15.56 23.97
C SER A 327 -8.57 16.68 24.87
N SER A 328 -7.58 16.40 25.71
CA SER A 328 -6.88 17.40 26.53
C SER A 328 -5.78 18.16 25.76
N GLY A 329 -5.52 17.81 24.49
CA GLY A 329 -4.48 18.43 23.67
C GLY A 329 -3.07 17.89 23.93
N GLU A 330 -2.95 16.81 24.70
CA GLU A 330 -1.68 16.10 24.89
C GLU A 330 -1.38 15.23 23.67
N ARG A 331 -0.13 15.26 23.17
CA ARG A 331 0.28 14.41 22.05
C ARG A 331 0.42 12.97 22.54
N VAL A 332 -0.52 12.12 22.11
CA VAL A 332 -0.57 10.69 22.43
C VAL A 332 0.46 9.92 21.62
N ARG A 333 0.58 10.19 20.31
CA ARG A 333 1.50 9.46 19.43
C ARG A 333 1.90 10.25 18.19
N SER A 334 3.03 9.90 17.59
CA SER A 334 3.51 10.42 16.29
C SER A 334 3.94 9.27 15.39
N PHE A 335 3.58 9.35 14.11
CA PHE A 335 3.80 8.36 13.07
C PHE A 335 4.54 9.02 11.90
N PRO A 336 5.87 8.89 11.81
CA PRO A 336 6.59 9.31 10.61
C PRO A 336 6.28 8.36 9.45
N LEU A 337 5.96 8.93 8.28
CA LEU A 337 5.64 8.20 7.05
C LEU A 337 6.57 8.69 5.93
N GLY A 338 7.24 7.75 5.26
CA GLY A 338 8.09 8.08 4.12
C GLY A 338 7.26 8.65 2.97
N GLY A 339 7.71 9.76 2.40
CA GLY A 339 7.18 10.33 1.17
C GLY A 339 8.09 10.00 -0.01
N LEU A 340 8.12 10.88 -1.00
CA LEU A 340 8.97 10.71 -2.19
C LEU A 340 10.43 10.50 -1.80
N SER A 341 11.05 9.47 -2.38
CA SER A 341 12.49 9.22 -2.21
C SER A 341 13.34 10.35 -2.81
N GLY A 342 14.67 10.27 -2.63
CA GLY A 342 15.60 11.16 -3.33
C GLY A 342 15.46 11.10 -4.86
N SER A 343 15.11 9.93 -5.43
CA SER A 343 14.76 9.78 -6.85
C SER A 343 13.34 10.22 -7.21
N GLY A 344 12.54 10.72 -6.27
CA GLY A 344 11.18 11.18 -6.52
C GLY A 344 10.19 10.06 -6.80
N THR A 345 10.37 8.90 -6.17
CA THR A 345 9.52 7.72 -6.41
C THR A 345 8.86 7.16 -5.16
N LEU A 346 7.74 6.45 -5.35
CA LEU A 346 7.02 5.69 -4.32
C LEU A 346 6.61 4.32 -4.88
N PHE A 347 6.56 3.32 -4.00
CA PHE A 347 6.19 1.96 -4.33
C PHE A 347 4.95 1.53 -3.57
N PHE A 348 4.02 0.82 -4.21
CA PHE A 348 2.81 0.32 -3.59
C PHE A 348 2.60 -1.15 -3.94
N TYR A 349 2.06 -1.93 -3.00
CA TYR A 349 1.71 -3.31 -3.31
C TYR A 349 0.50 -3.37 -4.25
N CYS A 350 0.52 -4.30 -5.21
CA CYS A 350 -0.59 -4.45 -6.17
C CYS A 350 -1.85 -5.08 -5.55
N ASP A 351 -1.74 -5.76 -4.42
CA ASP A 351 -2.85 -6.47 -3.77
C ASP A 351 -3.74 -5.53 -2.94
N ASP A 352 -3.15 -4.65 -2.13
CA ASP A 352 -3.87 -3.78 -1.20
C ASP A 352 -3.63 -2.28 -1.43
N GLY A 353 -2.80 -1.93 -2.42
CA GLY A 353 -2.46 -0.55 -2.74
C GLY A 353 -1.66 0.16 -1.64
N ARG A 354 -1.18 -0.54 -0.61
CA ARG A 354 -0.44 0.09 0.51
C ARG A 354 0.98 0.44 0.11
N LEU A 355 1.47 1.53 0.68
CA LEU A 355 2.84 2.00 0.48
C LEU A 355 3.86 0.96 0.98
N VAL A 356 4.78 0.60 0.09
CA VAL A 356 5.94 -0.23 0.39
C VAL A 356 6.99 0.65 1.07
N SER A 357 7.04 0.56 2.40
CA SER A 357 8.01 1.32 3.21
C SER A 357 9.46 0.81 3.11
N ASP A 358 9.68 -0.40 2.57
CA ASP A 358 10.99 -1.04 2.44
C ASP A 358 10.93 -2.12 1.35
N LEU A 359 11.52 -1.87 0.17
CA LEU A 359 11.54 -2.79 -0.98
C LEU A 359 12.25 -4.11 -0.69
N SER A 360 13.10 -4.15 0.33
CA SER A 360 13.74 -5.41 0.74
C SER A 360 12.78 -6.35 1.46
N ARG A 361 11.51 -5.93 1.67
CA ARG A 361 10.41 -6.67 2.30
C ARG A 361 9.27 -7.01 1.33
N LEU A 362 9.52 -6.96 0.02
CA LEU A 362 8.50 -7.27 -0.96
C LEU A 362 7.95 -8.70 -0.77
N ARG A 363 6.65 -8.76 -0.50
CA ARG A 363 5.86 -9.99 -0.36
C ARG A 363 5.37 -10.53 -1.70
N SER A 364 5.13 -9.63 -2.63
CA SER A 364 4.71 -9.92 -3.99
C SER A 364 5.80 -9.49 -4.98
N ALA A 365 5.87 -10.18 -6.11
CA ALA A 365 6.70 -9.78 -7.23
C ALA A 365 6.20 -8.51 -7.90
N SER A 366 4.89 -8.28 -7.86
CA SER A 366 4.26 -7.16 -8.56
C SER A 366 4.12 -5.95 -7.64
N VAL A 367 4.59 -4.81 -8.11
CA VAL A 367 4.46 -3.53 -7.42
C VAL A 367 3.98 -2.45 -8.38
N TRP A 368 3.23 -1.50 -7.85
CA TRP A 368 3.02 -0.23 -8.51
C TRP A 368 4.15 0.75 -8.19
N LEU A 369 4.65 1.43 -9.20
CA LEU A 369 5.64 2.50 -9.11
C LEU A 369 4.98 3.83 -9.50
N LEU A 370 5.05 4.78 -8.57
CA LEU A 370 4.70 6.18 -8.79
C LEU A 370 5.99 7.00 -8.98
N SER A 371 6.07 7.74 -10.08
CA SER A 371 7.25 8.53 -10.45
C SER A 371 6.87 9.76 -11.27
N ARG A 372 7.75 10.76 -11.38
CA ARG A 372 7.52 11.90 -12.28
C ARG A 372 7.59 11.47 -13.73
N CYS A 373 6.62 11.92 -14.54
CA CYS A 373 6.62 11.66 -15.97
C CYS A 373 7.83 12.33 -16.64
N GLY A 374 8.53 11.60 -17.51
CA GLY A 374 9.59 12.15 -18.37
C GLY A 374 10.96 12.43 -17.72
N GLU A 375 11.05 12.64 -16.40
CA GLU A 375 12.31 13.01 -15.72
C GLU A 375 13.05 11.84 -15.03
N VAL A 376 12.33 10.82 -14.55
CA VAL A 376 12.94 9.71 -13.81
C VAL A 376 13.01 8.49 -14.73
N GLY A 377 14.23 8.10 -15.09
CA GLY A 377 14.50 6.96 -15.97
C GLY A 377 13.68 5.73 -15.57
N GLN A 378 13.07 5.09 -16.57
CA GLN A 378 12.32 3.84 -16.43
C GLN A 378 13.04 2.88 -15.47
N PRO A 379 12.34 2.10 -14.63
CA PRO A 379 13.02 1.16 -13.75
C PRO A 379 13.85 0.17 -14.58
N HIS A 380 15.09 -0.09 -14.16
CA HIS A 380 15.99 -1.05 -14.80
C HIS A 380 16.35 -2.17 -13.84
N ASN A 381 16.62 -3.35 -14.38
CA ASN A 381 17.33 -4.39 -13.66
C ASN A 381 18.78 -3.94 -13.43
N GLY A 382 19.14 -3.68 -12.18
CA GLY A 382 20.44 -3.17 -11.75
C GLY A 382 21.61 -4.15 -11.93
N ILE A 383 21.36 -5.41 -12.31
CA ILE A 383 22.41 -6.37 -12.69
C ILE A 383 22.59 -6.42 -14.20
N SER A 384 21.50 -6.66 -14.94
CA SER A 384 21.58 -6.83 -16.40
C SER A 384 21.57 -5.51 -17.18
N GLY A 385 21.19 -4.41 -16.54
CA GLY A 385 21.00 -3.10 -17.17
C GLY A 385 19.75 -2.99 -18.04
N LYS A 386 18.94 -4.05 -18.18
CA LYS A 386 17.74 -4.04 -19.04
C LYS A 386 16.62 -3.22 -18.41
N SER A 387 15.96 -2.38 -19.21
CA SER A 387 14.75 -1.64 -18.81
C SER A 387 13.61 -2.61 -18.54
N LEU A 388 12.83 -2.35 -17.49
CA LEU A 388 11.62 -3.10 -17.17
C LEU A 388 10.44 -2.51 -17.93
N ILE A 389 9.59 -3.39 -18.45
CA ILE A 389 8.37 -3.03 -19.17
C ILE A 389 7.22 -3.07 -18.14
N PRO A 390 6.39 -2.02 -18.06
CA PRO A 390 5.24 -2.05 -17.17
C PRO A 390 4.26 -3.15 -17.62
N THR A 391 3.77 -3.93 -16.67
CA THR A 391 2.72 -4.93 -16.90
C THR A 391 1.35 -4.28 -17.05
N GLU A 392 1.17 -3.11 -16.43
CA GLU A 392 -0.06 -2.32 -16.49
C GLU A 392 0.24 -0.83 -16.31
N GLN A 393 -0.56 0.03 -16.94
CA GLN A 393 -0.46 1.49 -16.84
C GLN A 393 -1.77 2.04 -16.27
N ALA A 394 -1.68 2.80 -15.17
CA ALA A 394 -2.83 3.49 -14.59
C ALA A 394 -3.13 4.82 -15.32
N PRO A 395 -4.34 5.39 -15.13
CA PRO A 395 -4.66 6.73 -15.58
C PRO A 395 -3.65 7.78 -15.08
N LEU A 396 -3.55 8.90 -15.80
CA LEU A 396 -2.76 10.05 -15.33
C LEU A 396 -3.37 10.60 -14.04
N LEU A 397 -2.49 10.98 -13.11
CA LEU A 397 -2.92 11.59 -11.86
C LEU A 397 -3.24 13.08 -12.05
N ALA A 398 -4.14 13.60 -11.21
CA ALA A 398 -4.58 15.00 -11.22
C ALA A 398 -4.29 15.74 -9.91
N GLY A 399 -4.65 17.02 -9.87
CA GLY A 399 -4.42 17.91 -8.73
C GLY A 399 -2.94 17.98 -8.37
N ALA A 400 -2.63 17.87 -7.08
CA ALA A 400 -1.27 17.96 -6.56
C ALA A 400 -0.30 16.90 -7.14
N TRP A 401 -0.81 15.80 -7.71
CA TRP A 401 -0.01 14.76 -8.36
C TRP A 401 0.01 14.85 -9.88
N SER A 402 -0.50 15.94 -10.46
CA SER A 402 -0.35 16.22 -11.89
C SER A 402 1.13 16.15 -12.30
N GLY A 403 1.40 15.51 -13.45
CA GLY A 403 2.77 15.27 -13.92
C GLY A 403 3.45 14.01 -13.35
N PHE A 404 2.75 13.23 -12.53
CA PHE A 404 3.20 11.90 -12.12
C PHE A 404 2.56 10.79 -12.96
N CYS A 405 3.32 9.72 -13.14
CA CYS A 405 3.00 8.53 -13.88
C CYS A 405 2.95 7.34 -12.91
N PHE A 406 1.95 6.48 -13.07
CA PHE A 406 1.72 5.33 -12.20
C PHE A 406 1.59 4.04 -13.01
N ALA A 407 2.46 3.06 -12.76
CA ALA A 407 2.53 1.83 -13.55
C ALA A 407 2.92 0.62 -12.70
N ALA A 408 2.39 -0.56 -13.04
CA ALA A 408 2.71 -1.82 -12.38
C ALA A 408 3.91 -2.50 -13.06
N TYR A 409 4.77 -3.12 -12.27
CA TYR A 409 5.95 -3.85 -12.73
C TYR A 409 6.06 -5.20 -12.02
N ASP A 410 6.46 -6.23 -12.75
CA ASP A 410 6.85 -7.54 -12.21
C ASP A 410 8.35 -7.55 -11.90
N LEU A 411 8.68 -7.92 -10.66
CA LEU A 411 10.03 -7.96 -10.11
C LEU A 411 10.53 -9.38 -9.81
N THR A 412 9.83 -10.44 -10.25
CA THR A 412 10.15 -11.86 -9.96
C THR A 412 11.63 -12.21 -10.22
N ASP A 413 12.22 -11.64 -11.27
CA ASP A 413 13.61 -11.87 -11.71
C ASP A 413 14.50 -10.61 -11.61
N VAL A 414 14.13 -9.65 -10.75
CA VAL A 414 14.85 -8.38 -10.59
C VAL A 414 15.55 -8.35 -9.22
N PRO A 415 16.78 -8.89 -9.09
CA PRO A 415 17.50 -8.93 -7.80
C PRO A 415 17.99 -7.56 -7.32
N ARG A 416 18.17 -6.62 -8.26
CA ARG A 416 18.50 -5.22 -7.99
C ARG A 416 17.65 -4.36 -8.92
N LEU A 417 16.99 -3.36 -8.37
CA LEU A 417 16.22 -2.35 -9.09
C LEU A 417 17.01 -1.05 -9.07
N ARG A 418 17.19 -0.45 -10.24
CA ARG A 418 17.79 0.89 -10.38
C ARG A 418 16.73 1.84 -10.89
N ILE A 419 16.58 2.98 -10.22
CA ILE A 419 15.60 4.02 -10.54
C ILE A 419 16.35 5.31 -10.85
N GLY A 420 15.97 5.98 -11.94
CA GLY A 420 16.57 7.26 -12.34
C GLY A 420 17.63 7.14 -13.45
N GLU A 421 18.30 8.25 -13.73
CA GLU A 421 19.32 8.34 -14.78
C GLU A 421 20.49 7.37 -14.53
N PRO A 422 21.21 6.91 -15.58
CA PRO A 422 22.40 6.06 -15.45
C PRO A 422 23.45 6.55 -14.44
N ASN A 423 23.46 7.85 -14.12
CA ASN A 423 24.41 8.50 -13.22
C ASN A 423 23.81 8.95 -11.87
N ALA A 424 22.50 8.73 -11.65
CA ALA A 424 21.84 9.00 -10.37
C ALA A 424 21.61 7.66 -9.65
N ASP A 425 22.56 7.30 -8.79
CA ASP A 425 22.72 5.97 -8.18
C ASP A 425 21.74 5.70 -7.01
N GLU A 426 20.42 5.71 -7.23
CA GLU A 426 19.52 5.00 -6.32
C GLU A 426 19.39 3.53 -6.77
N MET A 427 20.25 2.68 -6.21
CA MET A 427 20.16 1.22 -6.35
C MET A 427 19.44 0.61 -5.15
N LEU A 428 18.29 0.01 -5.41
CA LEU A 428 17.46 -0.65 -4.42
C LEU A 428 17.57 -2.16 -4.60
N TRP A 429 17.88 -2.88 -3.51
CA TRP A 429 17.84 -4.33 -3.53
C TRP A 429 16.38 -4.79 -3.54
N VAL A 430 16.05 -5.58 -4.56
CA VAL A 430 14.74 -6.19 -4.68
C VAL A 430 14.95 -7.68 -4.55
N ARG A 431 14.45 -8.24 -3.46
CA ARG A 431 14.43 -9.69 -3.28
C ARG A 431 12.99 -10.07 -3.04
N VAL A 432 12.29 -10.35 -4.13
CA VAL A 432 10.99 -11.00 -4.08
C VAL A 432 11.22 -12.37 -3.46
N ARG A 433 10.55 -12.66 -2.35
CA ARG A 433 10.61 -14.00 -1.76
C ARG A 433 10.02 -14.98 -2.78
N ARG A 434 10.84 -15.94 -3.23
CA ARG A 434 10.43 -17.00 -4.17
C ARG A 434 9.84 -18.23 -3.48
N GLU A 435 9.92 -18.31 -2.16
CA GLU A 435 9.32 -19.40 -1.39
C GLU A 435 7.95 -18.96 -0.86
N GLU A 436 6.95 -19.49 -1.56
CA GLU A 436 5.54 -19.17 -1.46
C GLU A 436 4.87 -20.00 -0.37
N ILE A 437 4.41 -19.32 0.67
CA ILE A 437 3.18 -19.75 1.33
C ILE A 437 2.06 -19.01 0.64
N VAL A 438 1.16 -19.75 0.02
CA VAL A 438 0.06 -19.17 -0.75
C VAL A 438 -1.22 -19.96 -0.57
N LEU A 439 -2.34 -19.23 -0.56
CA LEU A 439 -3.65 -19.83 -0.75
C LEU A 439 -3.83 -20.08 -2.25
N VAL A 440 -3.89 -21.34 -2.64
CA VAL A 440 -3.82 -21.76 -4.06
C VAL A 440 -5.12 -21.46 -4.80
N ASP A 441 -6.24 -21.54 -4.11
CA ASP A 441 -7.56 -21.33 -4.71
C ASP A 441 -7.95 -19.85 -4.65
N GLU A 442 -8.80 -19.40 -5.56
CA GLU A 442 -9.24 -18.01 -5.64
C GLU A 442 -10.54 -17.76 -4.83
N PRO A 443 -10.71 -16.59 -4.22
CA PRO A 443 -11.97 -16.21 -3.60
C PRO A 443 -13.07 -16.04 -4.64
N VAL A 444 -14.33 -16.09 -4.20
CA VAL A 444 -15.49 -15.85 -5.08
C VAL A 444 -15.43 -14.40 -5.57
N ALA A 445 -15.11 -14.22 -6.86
CA ALA A 445 -14.92 -12.91 -7.47
C ALA A 445 -16.08 -11.96 -7.18
N GLY A 446 -15.80 -10.72 -6.77
CA GLY A 446 -16.83 -9.72 -6.45
C GLY A 446 -17.70 -10.02 -5.22
N VAL A 447 -17.25 -10.88 -4.31
CA VAL A 447 -17.86 -11.08 -2.98
C VAL A 447 -16.86 -10.70 -1.90
N ARG A 448 -17.30 -9.90 -0.94
CA ARG A 448 -16.53 -9.52 0.24
C ARG A 448 -17.38 -9.60 1.50
N SER A 449 -16.76 -9.71 2.66
CA SER A 449 -17.47 -9.52 3.93
C SER A 449 -17.86 -8.04 4.13
N ASP A 450 -18.89 -7.79 4.92
CA ASP A 450 -19.32 -6.45 5.32
C ASP A 450 -19.36 -6.40 6.87
N PRO A 451 -18.67 -5.44 7.53
CA PRO A 451 -17.93 -4.29 6.98
C PRO A 451 -16.45 -4.52 6.66
N GLU A 452 -15.85 -5.64 7.08
CA GLU A 452 -14.38 -5.78 7.06
C GLU A 452 -13.77 -5.95 5.66
N GLY A 453 -14.59 -6.23 4.63
CA GLY A 453 -14.11 -6.36 3.26
C GLY A 453 -13.23 -7.60 3.02
N LEU A 454 -13.36 -8.65 3.84
CA LEU A 454 -12.53 -9.85 3.74
C LEU A 454 -12.87 -10.65 2.47
N PRO A 455 -11.88 -11.34 1.86
CA PRO A 455 -12.15 -12.27 0.78
C PRO A 455 -13.02 -13.44 1.26
N VAL A 456 -13.95 -13.87 0.41
CA VAL A 456 -14.92 -14.93 0.71
C VAL A 456 -14.69 -16.10 -0.24
N TYR A 457 -14.53 -17.30 0.31
CA TYR A 457 -14.32 -18.53 -0.45
C TYR A 457 -15.56 -19.43 -0.38
N ALA A 458 -15.87 -20.12 -1.48
CA ALA A 458 -16.98 -21.08 -1.52
C ALA A 458 -16.61 -22.46 -0.93
N GLU A 459 -15.31 -22.75 -0.86
CA GLU A 459 -14.73 -23.94 -0.25
C GLU A 459 -13.49 -23.55 0.56
N ILE A 460 -13.04 -24.43 1.46
CA ILE A 460 -11.80 -24.20 2.21
C ILE A 460 -10.63 -24.20 1.22
N PRO A 461 -9.89 -23.08 1.06
CA PRO A 461 -8.77 -23.01 0.14
C PRO A 461 -7.63 -23.92 0.61
N ARG A 462 -6.82 -24.36 -0.33
CA ARG A 462 -5.59 -25.11 -0.10
C ARG A 462 -4.45 -24.18 0.25
N LEU A 463 -3.64 -24.59 1.21
CA LEU A 463 -2.45 -23.87 1.66
C LEU A 463 -1.20 -24.57 1.17
N ARG A 464 -0.51 -24.01 0.18
CA ARG A 464 0.75 -24.57 -0.31
C ARG A 464 1.91 -23.91 0.41
N ILE A 465 2.80 -24.74 0.96
CA ILE A 465 4.07 -24.33 1.56
C ILE A 465 5.18 -24.96 0.72
N SER A 466 5.96 -24.14 0.00
CA SER A 466 7.08 -24.61 -0.80
C SER A 466 8.16 -25.29 0.07
N GLY A 467 8.65 -26.46 -0.35
CA GLY A 467 9.68 -27.23 0.36
C GLY A 467 9.17 -28.13 1.49
N LEU A 468 7.86 -28.16 1.75
CA LEU A 468 7.23 -29.08 2.69
C LEU A 468 7.27 -30.52 2.14
N GLY A 469 7.69 -31.49 2.96
CA GLY A 469 7.80 -32.92 2.58
C GLY A 469 9.22 -33.41 2.27
N GLN A 470 10.25 -32.55 2.34
CA GLN A 470 11.66 -32.93 2.12
C GLN A 470 12.41 -33.09 3.46
N GLY A 471 12.26 -34.23 4.14
CA GLY A 471 13.10 -34.62 5.28
C GLY A 471 13.07 -33.68 6.50
N GLU A 472 14.23 -33.42 7.10
CA GLU A 472 14.43 -32.61 8.31
C GLU A 472 13.96 -31.15 8.16
N ALA A 473 13.81 -30.65 6.93
CA ALA A 473 13.29 -29.31 6.64
C ALA A 473 11.82 -29.10 7.03
N ASN A 474 11.11 -30.16 7.43
CA ASN A 474 9.75 -30.05 7.95
C ASN A 474 9.71 -29.41 9.34
N ALA A 475 10.68 -29.73 10.22
CA ALA A 475 10.65 -29.35 11.64
C ALA A 475 10.65 -27.83 11.89
N ARG A 476 11.09 -27.03 10.91
CA ARG A 476 11.13 -25.56 10.99
C ARG A 476 9.78 -24.87 10.79
N TRP A 477 8.74 -25.61 10.38
CA TRP A 477 7.43 -25.05 10.09
C TRP A 477 6.44 -25.31 11.23
N SER A 478 5.60 -24.34 11.52
CA SER A 478 4.40 -24.53 12.34
C SER A 478 3.27 -23.66 11.78
N ALA A 479 2.02 -24.05 12.03
CA ALA A 479 0.86 -23.25 11.68
C ALA A 479 -0.10 -23.17 12.85
N GLN A 480 -0.65 -21.99 13.07
CA GLN A 480 -1.76 -21.74 13.96
C GLN A 480 -2.94 -21.28 13.11
N ILE A 481 -4.05 -22.00 13.23
CA ILE A 481 -5.28 -21.71 12.50
C ILE A 481 -6.34 -21.39 13.55
N GLU A 482 -6.88 -20.18 13.50
CA GLU A 482 -7.99 -19.74 14.34
C GLU A 482 -9.27 -19.78 13.50
N CYS A 483 -10.27 -20.49 14.01
CA CYS A 483 -11.56 -20.73 13.38
C CYS A 483 -12.64 -20.28 14.36
N ASN A 484 -13.37 -19.21 14.05
CA ASN A 484 -14.44 -18.71 14.93
C ASN A 484 -13.99 -18.46 16.40
N GLY A 485 -12.72 -18.15 16.65
CA GLY A 485 -12.16 -17.93 17.99
C GLY A 485 -11.59 -19.17 18.68
N GLU A 486 -11.75 -20.36 18.10
CA GLU A 486 -11.03 -21.58 18.52
C GLU A 486 -9.72 -21.69 17.74
N SER A 487 -8.62 -22.09 18.37
CA SER A 487 -7.31 -22.21 17.71
C SER A 487 -6.80 -23.65 17.69
N VAL A 488 -6.30 -24.08 16.53
CA VAL A 488 -5.63 -25.37 16.32
C VAL A 488 -4.22 -25.10 15.82
N SER A 489 -3.24 -25.82 16.37
CA SER A 489 -1.84 -25.71 15.99
C SER A 489 -1.36 -26.98 15.31
N PHE A 490 -0.51 -26.83 14.29
CA PHE A 490 0.11 -27.92 13.53
C PHE A 490 1.62 -27.73 13.55
N ASN A 491 2.37 -28.80 13.83
CA ASN A 491 3.81 -28.82 13.67
C ASN A 491 4.23 -29.22 12.25
N GLY A 492 5.52 -29.10 11.95
CA GLY A 492 6.10 -29.41 10.65
C GLY A 492 5.75 -30.78 10.07
N PRO A 493 5.98 -31.89 10.82
CA PRO A 493 5.57 -33.22 10.41
C PRO A 493 4.06 -33.36 10.12
N GLU A 494 3.21 -32.75 10.94
CA GLU A 494 1.75 -32.74 10.72
C GLU A 494 1.40 -31.95 9.43
N LEU A 495 2.02 -30.78 9.24
CA LEU A 495 1.88 -29.99 8.02
C LEU A 495 2.28 -30.82 6.79
N ALA A 496 3.42 -31.51 6.83
CA ALA A 496 3.88 -32.36 5.74
C ALA A 496 2.94 -33.56 5.48
N GLY A 497 2.39 -34.14 6.55
CA GLY A 497 1.43 -35.25 6.45
C GLY A 497 0.10 -34.83 5.80
N TYR A 498 -0.40 -33.64 6.12
CA TYR A 498 -1.65 -33.11 5.53
C TYR A 498 -1.43 -32.41 4.18
N GLY A 499 -0.21 -31.96 3.89
CA GLY A 499 0.17 -31.22 2.70
C GLY A 499 -0.71 -29.99 2.50
N GLU A 500 -1.15 -29.78 1.26
CA GLU A 500 -2.00 -28.64 0.89
C GLU A 500 -3.37 -28.61 1.57
N ASN A 501 -3.80 -29.71 2.20
CA ASN A 501 -5.12 -29.87 2.80
C ASN A 501 -5.14 -29.60 4.31
N VAL A 502 -4.08 -29.06 4.91
CA VAL A 502 -4.05 -28.78 6.37
C VAL A 502 -5.24 -27.93 6.83
N LEU A 503 -5.65 -26.93 6.04
CA LEU A 503 -6.80 -26.08 6.37
C LEU A 503 -8.08 -26.92 6.50
N LYS A 504 -8.30 -27.90 5.60
CA LYS A 504 -9.48 -28.78 5.65
C LYS A 504 -9.54 -29.63 6.93
N GLN A 505 -8.39 -30.00 7.48
CA GLN A 505 -8.32 -30.76 8.74
C GLN A 505 -8.70 -29.89 9.94
N ALA A 506 -8.27 -28.63 9.96
CA ALA A 506 -8.65 -27.67 10.99
C ALA A 506 -10.13 -27.26 10.93
N LEU A 507 -10.77 -27.42 9.75
CA LEU A 507 -12.03 -26.74 9.39
C LEU A 507 -13.17 -27.69 8.99
N ALA A 508 -13.17 -28.96 9.41
CA ALA A 508 -14.08 -30.01 8.95
C ALA A 508 -15.59 -29.83 9.25
N ARG A 509 -16.05 -28.63 9.62
CA ARG A 509 -17.40 -28.38 10.15
C ARG A 509 -18.48 -28.12 9.08
N GLY A 510 -18.11 -27.82 7.83
CA GLY A 510 -19.08 -27.62 6.73
C GLY A 510 -20.05 -26.45 6.93
N ILE A 511 -19.77 -25.57 7.90
CA ILE A 511 -20.54 -24.36 8.24
C ILE A 511 -19.78 -23.08 7.83
N PRO A 512 -20.48 -21.95 7.65
CA PRO A 512 -19.86 -20.64 7.52
C PRO A 512 -18.83 -20.36 8.63
N THR A 513 -17.61 -19.96 8.27
CA THR A 513 -16.51 -19.81 9.24
C THR A 513 -15.60 -18.63 8.88
N GLU A 514 -15.24 -17.82 9.89
CA GLU A 514 -14.15 -16.83 9.80
C GLU A 514 -12.83 -17.49 10.21
N ILE A 515 -11.80 -17.29 9.39
CA ILE A 515 -10.53 -18.01 9.53
C ILE A 515 -9.36 -17.03 9.54
N ARG A 516 -8.49 -17.18 10.53
CA ARG A 516 -7.17 -16.55 10.56
C ARG A 516 -6.10 -17.62 10.50
N VAL A 517 -5.26 -17.55 9.49
CA VAL A 517 -4.14 -18.47 9.30
C VAL A 517 -2.87 -17.72 9.66
N ARG A 518 -2.03 -18.32 10.50
CA ARG A 518 -0.66 -17.90 10.77
C ARG A 518 0.25 -19.09 10.54
N VAL A 519 1.19 -18.97 9.60
CA VAL A 519 2.22 -19.98 9.36
C VAL A 519 3.56 -19.36 9.70
N LEU A 520 4.33 -20.07 10.53
CA LEU A 520 5.67 -19.71 10.96
C LEU A 520 6.69 -20.62 10.30
N GLY A 521 7.74 -20.04 9.74
CA GLY A 521 8.87 -20.74 9.18
C GLY A 521 10.21 -20.23 9.72
N SER A 522 11.27 -20.45 8.94
CA SER A 522 12.54 -19.72 9.13
C SER A 522 12.31 -18.21 9.18
N LEU A 523 13.22 -17.49 9.84
CA LEU A 523 13.12 -16.04 9.97
C LEU A 523 12.99 -15.40 8.60
N GLY A 524 11.89 -14.70 8.39
CA GLY A 524 11.54 -14.16 7.11
C GLY A 524 10.85 -15.16 6.16
N SER A 525 10.04 -16.08 6.67
CA SER A 525 9.21 -16.96 5.85
C SER A 525 7.76 -17.04 6.31
N ASP A 526 7.33 -16.10 7.17
CA ASP A 526 5.98 -16.14 7.76
C ASP A 526 4.87 -15.73 6.79
N PHE A 527 3.69 -16.29 7.02
CA PHE A 527 2.46 -16.00 6.27
C PHE A 527 1.29 -15.78 7.21
N ARG A 528 0.46 -14.80 6.87
CA ARG A 528 -0.79 -14.51 7.56
C ARG A 528 -1.89 -14.27 6.54
N ALA A 529 -3.06 -14.86 6.77
CA ALA A 529 -4.25 -14.62 5.96
C ALA A 529 -5.49 -14.54 6.86
N HIS A 530 -6.46 -13.75 6.43
CA HIS A 530 -7.75 -13.57 7.11
C HIS A 530 -8.86 -13.56 6.06
N PHE A 531 -9.77 -14.51 6.15
CA PHE A 531 -10.81 -14.71 5.13
C PHE A 531 -12.03 -15.44 5.72
N ILE A 532 -13.12 -15.46 4.95
CA ILE A 532 -14.35 -16.17 5.30
C ILE A 532 -14.55 -17.34 4.32
N VAL A 533 -14.98 -18.49 4.83
CA VAL A 533 -15.44 -19.62 4.00
C VAL A 533 -16.94 -19.79 4.20
N ILE A 534 -17.69 -19.78 3.10
CA ILE A 534 -19.13 -20.07 3.06
C ILE A 534 -19.32 -21.32 2.18
N PRO A 535 -19.42 -22.52 2.79
CA PRO A 535 -19.52 -23.77 2.03
C PRO A 535 -20.69 -23.77 1.04
N GLY A 536 -20.43 -24.18 -0.21
CA GLY A 536 -21.46 -24.28 -1.24
C GLY A 536 -22.03 -22.93 -1.70
N LEU A 537 -21.27 -21.84 -1.52
CA LEU A 537 -21.64 -20.52 -2.01
C LEU A 537 -21.62 -20.50 -3.54
N GLU A 538 -22.80 -20.35 -4.14
CA GLU A 538 -22.98 -20.12 -5.58
C GLU A 538 -23.71 -18.80 -5.81
N ILE A 539 -23.21 -17.99 -6.73
CA ILE A 539 -23.80 -16.70 -7.05
C ILE A 539 -24.03 -16.59 -8.55
N LYS A 540 -25.27 -16.31 -8.95
CA LYS A 540 -25.64 -15.95 -10.32
C LYS A 540 -25.98 -14.47 -10.37
N ARG A 541 -25.23 -13.73 -11.17
CA ARG A 541 -25.34 -12.28 -11.35
C ARG A 541 -25.80 -11.95 -12.78
N PRO A 542 -26.34 -10.74 -13.00
CA PRO A 542 -26.48 -10.21 -14.36
C PRO A 542 -25.12 -10.24 -15.08
N GLN A 543 -25.09 -10.75 -16.31
CA GLN A 543 -23.87 -10.78 -17.13
C GLN A 543 -23.67 -9.48 -17.92
N SER A 544 -24.76 -8.81 -18.29
CA SER A 544 -24.73 -7.51 -18.96
C SER A 544 -24.53 -6.38 -17.95
N LEU A 545 -23.86 -5.31 -18.40
CA LEU A 545 -23.75 -4.08 -17.64
C LEU A 545 -25.14 -3.46 -17.40
N ILE A 546 -25.45 -3.14 -16.14
CA ILE A 546 -26.67 -2.47 -15.71
C ILE A 546 -26.50 -0.98 -15.98
N LEU A 547 -27.22 -0.52 -17.00
CA LEU A 547 -27.28 0.89 -17.41
C LEU A 547 -28.45 1.61 -16.72
N PRO A 548 -28.50 2.95 -16.75
CA PRO A 548 -29.57 3.71 -16.10
C PRO A 548 -30.98 3.33 -16.56
N ASP A 549 -31.12 2.89 -17.82
CA ASP A 549 -32.39 2.48 -18.44
C ASP A 549 -32.67 0.97 -18.34
N SER A 550 -31.83 0.21 -17.63
CA SER A 550 -31.98 -1.24 -17.53
C SER A 550 -33.15 -1.62 -16.63
N PRO A 551 -33.90 -2.68 -16.96
CA PRO A 551 -34.98 -3.16 -16.10
C PRO A 551 -34.42 -3.68 -14.76
N PRO A 552 -35.24 -3.76 -13.70
CA PRO A 552 -34.84 -4.28 -12.40
C PRO A 552 -34.12 -5.63 -12.52
N GLN A 553 -32.93 -5.70 -11.93
CA GLN A 553 -32.09 -6.89 -11.96
C GLN A 553 -32.15 -7.66 -10.64
N THR A 554 -31.85 -8.94 -10.69
CA THR A 554 -31.79 -9.80 -9.50
C THR A 554 -30.53 -10.62 -9.44
N VAL A 555 -29.99 -10.82 -8.24
CA VAL A 555 -28.92 -11.77 -7.95
C VAL A 555 -29.54 -13.01 -7.34
N THR A 556 -29.11 -14.20 -7.76
CA THR A 556 -29.47 -15.46 -7.09
C THR A 556 -28.27 -15.95 -6.30
N VAL A 557 -28.50 -16.25 -5.02
CA VAL A 557 -27.48 -16.74 -4.10
C VAL A 557 -27.92 -18.08 -3.54
N ARG A 558 -26.99 -19.02 -3.43
CA ARG A 558 -27.15 -20.28 -2.70
C ARG A 558 -25.96 -20.41 -1.77
N ALA A 559 -26.17 -20.82 -0.52
CA ALA A 559 -25.12 -21.01 0.46
C ALA A 559 -25.45 -22.21 1.36
N GLY A 560 -24.58 -23.22 1.37
CA GLY A 560 -24.73 -24.41 2.21
C GLY A 560 -26.08 -25.13 2.05
N THR A 561 -26.78 -25.31 3.18
CA THR A 561 -28.12 -25.91 3.28
C THR A 561 -29.26 -24.92 3.05
N LEU A 562 -28.96 -23.62 2.96
CA LEU A 562 -29.97 -22.61 2.66
C LEU A 562 -30.45 -22.77 1.21
N GLY A 563 -31.77 -22.72 1.02
CA GLY A 563 -32.37 -22.70 -0.31
C GLY A 563 -31.92 -21.48 -1.13
N PRO A 564 -32.09 -21.51 -2.46
CA PRO A 564 -31.71 -20.39 -3.30
C PRO A 564 -32.52 -19.13 -2.94
N ALA A 565 -31.84 -18.05 -2.64
CA ALA A 565 -32.41 -16.73 -2.41
C ALA A 565 -32.33 -15.88 -3.69
N ARG A 566 -33.38 -15.14 -4.00
CA ARG A 566 -33.41 -14.17 -5.10
C ARG A 566 -33.49 -12.76 -4.53
N LEU A 567 -32.44 -11.98 -4.73
CA LEU A 567 -32.27 -10.65 -4.16
C LEU A 567 -32.42 -9.62 -5.27
N ALA A 568 -33.24 -8.59 -5.06
CA ALA A 568 -33.33 -7.47 -5.98
C ALA A 568 -32.10 -6.58 -5.84
N VAL A 569 -31.54 -6.11 -6.95
CA VAL A 569 -30.48 -5.09 -6.93
C VAL A 569 -31.14 -3.75 -6.59
N PRO A 570 -30.75 -3.08 -5.48
CA PRO A 570 -31.32 -1.79 -5.15
C PRO A 570 -31.06 -0.75 -6.24
N GLU A 571 -31.95 0.25 -6.35
CA GLU A 571 -31.79 1.36 -7.28
C GLU A 571 -30.53 2.17 -6.93
N GLY A 572 -29.74 2.54 -7.94
CA GLY A 572 -28.46 3.24 -7.76
C GLY A 572 -27.31 2.41 -7.18
N ALA A 573 -27.59 1.31 -6.46
CA ALA A 573 -26.57 0.48 -5.81
C ALA A 573 -25.85 -0.48 -6.78
N ASP A 574 -24.55 -0.64 -6.59
CA ASP A 574 -23.69 -1.57 -7.34
C ASP A 574 -23.37 -2.85 -6.56
N SER A 575 -24.07 -3.08 -5.45
CA SER A 575 -23.94 -4.29 -4.65
C SER A 575 -25.25 -4.68 -3.97
N VAL A 576 -25.31 -5.92 -3.53
CA VAL A 576 -26.43 -6.51 -2.80
C VAL A 576 -25.89 -7.12 -1.51
N ALA A 577 -26.51 -6.78 -0.38
CA ALA A 577 -26.21 -7.40 0.90
C ALA A 577 -26.92 -8.75 1.02
N TYR A 578 -26.24 -9.74 1.59
CA TYR A 578 -26.81 -11.05 1.89
C TYR A 578 -26.28 -11.56 3.22
N GLU A 579 -27.19 -11.92 4.12
CA GLU A 579 -26.86 -12.48 5.43
C GLU A 579 -26.88 -14.01 5.37
N VAL A 580 -25.78 -14.62 5.81
CA VAL A 580 -25.66 -16.07 5.92
C VAL A 580 -25.65 -16.45 7.40
N PRO A 581 -26.75 -16.96 7.95
CA PRO A 581 -26.74 -17.52 9.29
C PRO A 581 -25.88 -18.79 9.33
N SER A 582 -25.24 -19.00 10.47
CA SER A 582 -24.48 -20.19 10.81
C SER A 582 -25.19 -20.94 11.95
N ASP A 583 -25.01 -22.26 12.00
CA ASP A 583 -25.65 -23.14 13.00
C ASP A 583 -25.20 -22.81 14.44
N ASP A 584 -24.06 -22.13 14.61
CA ASP A 584 -23.55 -21.62 15.89
C ASP A 584 -24.18 -20.29 16.33
N GLY A 585 -25.18 -19.81 15.60
CA GLY A 585 -25.92 -18.58 15.89
C GLY A 585 -25.27 -17.30 15.38
N ARG A 586 -24.11 -17.39 14.70
CA ARG A 586 -23.48 -16.24 14.04
C ARG A 586 -24.20 -15.89 12.74
N VAL A 587 -24.07 -14.63 12.33
CA VAL A 587 -24.53 -14.16 11.01
C VAL A 587 -23.35 -13.55 10.29
N PHE A 588 -23.08 -14.05 9.09
CA PHE A 588 -22.04 -13.55 8.20
C PHE A 588 -22.68 -12.63 7.16
N SER A 589 -22.32 -11.34 7.19
CA SER A 589 -22.79 -10.37 6.21
C SER A 589 -21.89 -10.32 4.99
N LEU A 590 -22.46 -10.58 3.82
CA LEU A 590 -21.77 -10.58 2.53
C LEU A 590 -22.23 -9.40 1.69
N ARG A 591 -21.28 -8.76 1.01
CA ARG A 591 -21.51 -7.77 -0.03
C ARG A 591 -21.20 -8.37 -1.40
N ILE A 592 -22.22 -8.48 -2.24
CA ILE A 592 -22.14 -9.09 -3.57
C ILE A 592 -22.18 -7.99 -4.63
N MET A 593 -21.08 -7.78 -5.33
CA MET A 593 -20.96 -6.74 -6.36
C MET A 593 -21.71 -7.13 -7.63
N VAL A 594 -22.34 -6.17 -8.30
CA VAL A 594 -23.02 -6.34 -9.59
C VAL A 594 -22.45 -5.37 -10.64
N PRO A 595 -22.47 -5.74 -11.94
CA PRO A 595 -21.93 -4.90 -13.00
C PRO A 595 -22.84 -3.71 -13.29
N ARG A 596 -22.78 -2.65 -12.48
CA ARG A 596 -23.51 -1.40 -12.72
C ARG A 596 -22.56 -0.33 -13.24
N LEU A 597 -22.94 0.34 -14.34
CA LEU A 597 -22.24 1.54 -14.79
C LEU A 597 -22.51 2.66 -13.80
N GLN A 598 -21.46 3.23 -13.21
CA GLN A 598 -21.55 4.43 -12.39
C GLN A 598 -20.48 5.43 -12.79
N TRP A 599 -20.74 6.71 -12.55
CA TRP A 599 -19.79 7.78 -12.80
C TRP A 599 -19.92 8.88 -11.75
N ALA A 600 -18.85 9.66 -11.63
CA ALA A 600 -18.80 10.88 -10.85
C ALA A 600 -17.79 11.83 -11.50
N ALA A 601 -18.10 13.13 -11.45
CA ALA A 601 -17.13 14.15 -11.78
C ALA A 601 -16.43 14.63 -10.50
N ILE A 602 -15.13 14.87 -10.60
CA ILE A 602 -14.32 15.48 -9.55
C ILE A 602 -13.88 16.84 -10.10
N THR A 603 -14.14 17.91 -9.35
CA THR A 603 -13.70 19.28 -9.65
C THR A 603 -13.39 19.99 -8.33
N GLU A 604 -12.61 21.07 -8.36
CA GLU A 604 -12.37 21.97 -7.24
C GLU A 604 -13.71 22.52 -6.73
N GLY A 605 -13.91 22.46 -5.40
CA GLY A 605 -15.13 22.94 -4.74
C GLY A 605 -16.29 21.94 -4.69
N LEU A 606 -16.33 20.90 -5.54
CA LEU A 606 -17.25 19.78 -5.35
C LEU A 606 -16.63 18.81 -4.34
N LYS A 607 -17.37 18.46 -3.26
CA LYS A 607 -17.04 17.27 -2.48
C LYS A 607 -17.04 16.10 -3.46
N HIS A 608 -15.96 15.31 -3.51
CA HIS A 608 -15.83 14.07 -4.29
C HIS A 608 -17.21 13.42 -4.47
N GLY A 609 -17.77 13.51 -5.68
CA GLY A 609 -19.13 13.06 -5.92
C GLY A 609 -19.26 11.58 -5.59
N GLU A 610 -20.38 11.18 -4.97
CA GLU A 610 -20.68 9.76 -4.80
C GLU A 610 -20.92 9.15 -6.18
N LEU A 611 -20.20 8.06 -6.50
CA LEU A 611 -20.39 7.32 -7.73
C LEU A 611 -21.86 6.89 -7.85
N GLY A 612 -22.50 7.34 -8.93
CA GLY A 612 -23.92 7.08 -9.17
C GLY A 612 -24.25 6.99 -10.65
N GLN A 613 -25.54 7.07 -10.99
CA GLN A 613 -26.03 7.09 -12.37
C GLN A 613 -26.72 8.41 -12.72
N ALA A 614 -26.56 9.43 -11.87
CA ALA A 614 -27.14 10.75 -12.07
C ALA A 614 -26.31 11.53 -13.09
N PRO A 615 -26.94 12.26 -14.03
CA PRO A 615 -26.22 13.14 -14.94
C PRO A 615 -25.40 14.19 -14.20
N VAL A 616 -24.13 14.36 -14.58
CA VAL A 616 -23.25 15.41 -14.05
C VAL A 616 -23.47 16.73 -14.77
N ARG A 617 -23.21 17.85 -14.09
CA ARG A 617 -23.25 19.19 -14.68
C ARG A 617 -21.94 19.88 -14.38
N LEU A 618 -21.28 20.35 -15.43
CA LEU A 618 -19.94 20.95 -15.36
C LEU A 618 -19.96 22.30 -16.04
N SER A 619 -19.23 23.29 -15.51
CA SER A 619 -18.99 24.54 -16.23
C SER A 619 -17.82 24.38 -17.20
N ALA A 620 -17.81 25.16 -18.27
CA ALA A 620 -16.70 25.25 -19.20
C ALA A 620 -15.43 25.74 -18.49
N GLN A 621 -15.59 26.66 -17.53
CA GLN A 621 -14.48 27.14 -16.72
C GLN A 621 -13.87 26.03 -15.87
N ALA A 622 -14.69 25.13 -15.29
CA ALA A 622 -14.16 23.98 -14.56
C ALA A 622 -13.30 23.08 -15.46
N LEU A 623 -13.63 22.90 -16.74
CA LEU A 623 -12.76 22.11 -17.62
C LEU A 623 -11.47 22.83 -18.04
N ALA A 624 -11.45 24.17 -18.00
CA ALA A 624 -10.33 24.98 -18.46
C ALA A 624 -9.33 25.30 -17.34
N ASP A 625 -9.83 25.66 -16.16
CA ASP A 625 -9.03 26.28 -15.09
C ASP A 625 -8.79 25.33 -13.90
N ASP A 626 -9.56 24.24 -13.78
CA ASP A 626 -9.48 23.32 -12.65
C ASP A 626 -8.45 22.20 -12.89
N GLU A 627 -7.42 22.14 -12.06
CA GLU A 627 -6.40 21.09 -12.15
C GLU A 627 -6.90 19.69 -11.77
N THR A 628 -8.12 19.58 -11.24
CA THR A 628 -8.75 18.35 -10.77
C THR A 628 -9.96 17.90 -11.58
N ALA A 629 -10.26 18.54 -12.72
CA ALA A 629 -11.40 18.18 -13.57
C ALA A 629 -11.27 16.77 -14.16
N LEU A 630 -11.89 15.80 -13.48
CA LEU A 630 -11.83 14.38 -13.80
C LEU A 630 -13.24 13.77 -13.90
N LEU A 631 -13.37 12.73 -14.72
CA LEU A 631 -14.56 11.87 -14.76
C LEU A 631 -14.17 10.44 -14.44
N VAL A 632 -14.58 9.98 -13.26
CA VAL A 632 -14.40 8.59 -12.83
C VAL A 632 -15.56 7.77 -13.36
N VAL A 633 -15.27 6.64 -13.98
CA VAL A 633 -16.24 5.66 -14.50
C VAL A 633 -15.96 4.30 -13.87
N ARG A 634 -17.01 3.61 -13.42
CA ARG A 634 -16.95 2.25 -12.87
C ARG A 634 -17.94 1.34 -13.58
N THR A 635 -17.49 0.15 -13.96
CA THR A 635 -18.32 -0.87 -14.63
C THR A 635 -18.42 -2.18 -13.85
N ARG A 636 -17.54 -2.42 -12.85
CA ARG A 636 -17.32 -3.73 -12.18
C ARG A 636 -17.01 -4.85 -13.16
N ARG A 637 -16.51 -4.51 -14.35
CA ARG A 637 -16.10 -5.42 -15.43
C ARG A 637 -14.78 -4.93 -16.03
N PRO A 638 -13.62 -5.45 -15.59
CA PRO A 638 -12.34 -5.14 -16.23
C PRO A 638 -12.36 -5.49 -17.73
N GLY A 639 -11.58 -4.78 -18.52
CA GLY A 639 -11.50 -4.89 -19.97
C GLY A 639 -12.67 -4.27 -20.73
N THR A 640 -13.66 -3.66 -20.05
CA THR A 640 -14.80 -3.03 -20.72
C THR A 640 -14.31 -1.84 -21.56
N PRO A 641 -14.58 -1.80 -22.88
CA PRO A 641 -14.19 -0.67 -23.71
C PRO A 641 -15.06 0.55 -23.39
N LEU A 642 -14.40 1.69 -23.23
CA LEU A 642 -15.00 2.98 -22.90
C LEU A 642 -14.61 3.99 -23.98
N SER A 643 -15.59 4.76 -24.45
CA SER A 643 -15.34 5.94 -25.31
C SER A 643 -16.13 7.13 -24.76
N LEU A 644 -15.42 8.09 -24.20
CA LEU A 644 -15.97 9.36 -23.73
C LEU A 644 -15.99 10.35 -24.89
N ARG A 645 -17.16 10.95 -25.14
CA ARG A 645 -17.38 11.90 -26.23
C ARG A 645 -17.95 13.20 -25.69
N LEU A 646 -17.39 14.30 -26.16
CA LEU A 646 -17.98 15.64 -26.05
C LEU A 646 -18.72 15.94 -27.36
N CYS A 647 -20.02 16.23 -27.27
CA CYS A 647 -20.89 16.35 -28.43
C CYS A 647 -21.64 17.70 -28.48
N ASP A 648 -21.85 18.23 -29.68
CA ASP A 648 -22.90 19.21 -30.00
C ASP A 648 -24.09 18.46 -30.62
N GLY A 649 -25.13 18.23 -29.83
CA GLY A 649 -26.27 17.42 -30.24
C GLY A 649 -25.84 15.99 -30.61
N ALA A 650 -25.85 15.68 -31.92
CA ALA A 650 -25.41 14.39 -32.45
C ALA A 650 -23.96 14.40 -32.99
N LEU A 651 -23.36 15.58 -33.17
CA LEU A 651 -22.00 15.72 -33.68
C LEU A 651 -21.00 15.51 -32.55
N THR A 652 -20.08 14.56 -32.71
CA THR A 652 -18.94 14.38 -31.80
C THR A 652 -17.86 15.41 -32.13
N LEU A 653 -17.52 16.26 -31.16
CA LEU A 653 -16.47 17.28 -31.29
C LEU A 653 -15.08 16.71 -30.94
N GLN A 654 -15.04 15.87 -29.90
CA GLN A 654 -13.82 15.21 -29.43
C GLN A 654 -14.17 13.87 -28.77
N GLU A 655 -13.29 12.88 -28.90
CA GLU A 655 -13.43 11.53 -28.35
C GLU A 655 -12.14 11.10 -27.64
N GLU A 656 -12.30 10.43 -26.50
CA GLU A 656 -11.21 9.78 -25.77
C GLU A 656 -11.60 8.34 -25.45
N THR A 657 -10.73 7.38 -25.81
CA THR A 657 -11.00 5.95 -25.63
C THR A 657 -10.13 5.36 -24.53
N ALA A 658 -10.70 4.44 -23.76
CA ALA A 658 -10.00 3.73 -22.70
C ALA A 658 -10.58 2.33 -22.49
N TYR A 659 -9.95 1.56 -21.62
CA TYR A 659 -10.48 0.28 -21.13
C TYR A 659 -10.61 0.36 -19.62
N ALA A 660 -11.76 -0.06 -19.09
CA ALA A 660 -11.94 -0.26 -17.67
C ALA A 660 -10.91 -1.25 -17.14
N ALA A 661 -10.23 -0.94 -16.04
CA ALA A 661 -9.14 -1.74 -15.49
C ALA A 661 -9.36 -2.04 -13.99
N GLY A 662 -8.53 -2.93 -13.44
CA GLY A 662 -8.65 -3.40 -12.06
C GLY A 662 -9.87 -4.28 -11.75
N GLU A 663 -9.90 -4.87 -10.55
CA GLU A 663 -10.99 -5.76 -10.10
C GLU A 663 -12.38 -5.08 -10.14
N GLU A 664 -12.41 -3.76 -9.97
CA GLU A 664 -13.63 -2.95 -10.01
C GLU A 664 -14.01 -2.46 -11.42
N GLY A 665 -13.23 -2.74 -12.46
CA GLY A 665 -13.48 -2.21 -13.81
C GLY A 665 -13.65 -0.69 -13.81
N ARG A 666 -12.66 0.03 -13.28
CA ARG A 666 -12.66 1.50 -13.18
C ARG A 666 -11.76 2.13 -14.24
N TRP A 667 -12.08 3.34 -14.63
CA TRP A 667 -11.20 4.23 -15.39
C TRP A 667 -11.51 5.68 -15.06
N THR A 668 -10.52 6.56 -15.16
CA THR A 668 -10.70 7.99 -14.95
C THR A 668 -10.23 8.77 -16.17
N PHE A 669 -11.11 9.60 -16.72
CA PHE A 669 -10.82 10.50 -17.84
C PHE A 669 -10.40 11.87 -17.34
N ASP A 670 -9.39 12.46 -18.00
CA ASP A 670 -8.93 13.82 -17.74
C ASP A 670 -9.78 14.80 -18.55
N LEU A 671 -10.74 15.45 -17.90
CA LEU A 671 -11.69 16.33 -18.58
C LEU A 671 -11.03 17.61 -19.11
N ARG A 672 -9.84 17.98 -18.61
CA ARG A 672 -9.09 19.16 -19.07
C ARG A 672 -8.68 19.03 -20.54
N ARG A 673 -8.53 17.80 -21.04
CA ARG A 673 -8.26 17.53 -22.46
C ARG A 673 -9.35 18.03 -23.39
N PHE A 674 -10.56 18.26 -22.87
CA PHE A 674 -11.69 18.81 -23.61
C PHE A 674 -11.79 20.33 -23.51
N GLY A 675 -11.00 21.00 -22.65
CA GLY A 675 -11.12 22.43 -22.35
C GLY A 675 -10.99 23.33 -23.58
N ASP A 676 -9.99 23.09 -24.44
CA ASP A 676 -9.82 23.84 -25.69
C ASP A 676 -11.01 23.65 -26.65
N THR A 677 -11.53 22.43 -26.76
CA THR A 677 -12.70 22.12 -27.59
C THR A 677 -13.95 22.83 -27.08
N VAL A 678 -14.18 22.83 -25.76
CA VAL A 678 -15.28 23.57 -25.12
C VAL A 678 -15.14 25.08 -25.35
N ARG A 679 -13.90 25.62 -25.33
CA ARG A 679 -13.61 27.04 -25.56
C ARG A 679 -13.82 27.49 -27.02
N VAL A 680 -13.65 26.61 -27.98
CA VAL A 680 -13.90 26.90 -29.41
C VAL A 680 -15.35 26.66 -29.81
N ALA A 681 -16.06 25.76 -29.13
CA ALA A 681 -17.46 25.48 -29.44
C ALA A 681 -18.35 26.73 -29.28
N GLU A 682 -19.18 27.02 -30.28
CA GLU A 682 -20.07 28.20 -30.28
C GLU A 682 -21.34 27.99 -29.45
N LYS A 683 -21.61 26.74 -29.01
CA LYS A 683 -22.84 26.39 -28.29
C LYS A 683 -22.72 26.64 -26.79
N PRO A 684 -23.79 27.12 -26.14
CA PRO A 684 -23.81 27.33 -24.69
C PRO A 684 -23.81 26.02 -23.91
N THR A 685 -24.31 24.92 -24.48
CA THR A 685 -24.39 23.60 -23.84
C THR A 685 -23.84 22.53 -24.77
N LEU A 686 -22.95 21.70 -24.23
CA LEU A 686 -22.42 20.49 -24.87
C LEU A 686 -22.80 19.26 -24.05
N LEU A 687 -22.91 18.11 -24.72
CA LEU A 687 -23.29 16.85 -24.10
C LEU A 687 -22.06 15.97 -23.85
N LEU A 688 -21.92 15.43 -22.65
CA LEU A 688 -21.00 14.34 -22.35
C LEU A 688 -21.73 13.00 -22.52
N ARG A 689 -21.21 12.17 -23.42
CA ARG A 689 -21.74 10.83 -23.70
C ARG A 689 -20.65 9.79 -23.56
N LEU A 690 -21.02 8.62 -23.05
CA LEU A 690 -20.14 7.47 -22.94
C LEU A 690 -20.68 6.33 -23.78
N GLN A 691 -19.88 5.85 -24.72
CA GLN A 691 -20.13 4.58 -25.37
C GLN A 691 -19.50 3.46 -24.55
N VAL A 692 -20.31 2.50 -24.10
CA VAL A 692 -19.92 1.32 -23.31
C VAL A 692 -20.67 0.09 -23.80
N ASP A 693 -19.97 -1.02 -24.04
CA ASP A 693 -20.55 -2.25 -24.63
C ASP A 693 -21.48 -1.96 -25.84
N TRP A 694 -21.06 -1.03 -26.72
CA TRP A 694 -21.79 -0.58 -27.92
C TRP A 694 -23.06 0.24 -27.66
N ARG A 695 -23.41 0.53 -26.41
CA ARG A 695 -24.54 1.38 -26.03
C ARG A 695 -24.03 2.77 -25.65
N GLU A 696 -24.78 3.79 -26.05
CA GLU A 696 -24.49 5.17 -25.68
C GLU A 696 -25.28 5.55 -24.43
N VAL A 697 -24.59 6.16 -23.46
CA VAL A 697 -25.15 6.63 -22.19
C VAL A 697 -24.88 8.12 -22.06
N HIS A 698 -25.91 8.90 -21.76
CA HIS A 698 -25.76 10.31 -21.44
C HIS A 698 -25.22 10.46 -20.01
N LEU A 699 -24.02 10.99 -19.89
CA LEU A 699 -23.38 11.20 -18.59
C LEU A 699 -23.68 12.56 -17.99
N GLY A 700 -23.94 13.58 -18.81
CA GLY A 700 -24.11 14.94 -18.33
C GLY A 700 -23.94 16.03 -19.38
N GLU A 701 -23.89 17.26 -18.91
CA GLU A 701 -23.76 18.47 -19.73
C GLU A 701 -22.57 19.33 -19.29
N VAL A 702 -21.87 19.93 -20.25
CA VAL A 702 -20.89 21.01 -20.03
C VAL A 702 -21.52 22.31 -20.49
N ARG A 703 -21.66 23.28 -19.59
CA ARG A 703 -22.27 24.59 -19.87
C ARG A 703 -21.22 25.69 -19.88
N SER A 704 -21.35 26.59 -20.83
CA SER A 704 -20.50 27.78 -20.92
C SER A 704 -21.00 28.86 -19.98
N ASP A 705 -20.10 29.62 -19.37
CA ASP A 705 -20.46 30.81 -18.61
C ASP A 705 -20.73 31.98 -19.56
N LEU A 706 -21.68 32.85 -19.19
CA LEU A 706 -21.97 34.06 -19.94
C LEU A 706 -20.87 35.09 -19.70
N GLU A 707 -19.97 35.25 -20.66
CA GLU A 707 -18.97 36.32 -20.65
C GLU A 707 -19.53 37.59 -21.31
N VAL A 708 -19.60 38.67 -20.52
CA VAL A 708 -20.13 39.98 -20.93
C VAL A 708 -18.99 40.99 -20.97
N PHE A 709 -18.88 41.72 -22.07
CA PHE A 709 -17.85 42.74 -22.32
C PHE A 709 -18.50 44.05 -22.72
N ASP A 710 -17.77 45.16 -22.55
CA ASP A 710 -18.19 46.50 -22.98
C ASP A 710 -19.62 46.86 -22.54
N LEU A 711 -19.96 46.55 -21.28
CA LEU A 711 -21.25 46.89 -20.71
C LEU A 711 -21.33 48.41 -20.49
N GLU A 712 -22.06 49.07 -21.37
CA GLU A 712 -22.34 50.49 -21.35
C GLU A 712 -23.77 50.73 -20.86
N SER A 713 -23.98 51.85 -20.17
CA SER A 713 -25.31 52.29 -19.75
C SER A 713 -25.60 53.70 -20.21
N THR A 714 -26.82 53.94 -20.67
CA THR A 714 -27.36 55.29 -20.85
C THR A 714 -28.64 55.43 -20.06
N CYS A 715 -28.72 56.48 -19.24
CA CYS A 715 -29.90 56.80 -18.44
C CYS A 715 -30.63 57.98 -19.07
N TYR A 716 -31.95 57.89 -19.16
CA TYR A 716 -32.80 59.04 -19.47
C TYR A 716 -34.01 59.07 -18.55
N THR A 717 -34.29 60.24 -18.01
CA THR A 717 -35.40 60.47 -17.08
C THR A 717 -36.45 61.34 -17.75
N ALA A 718 -37.67 60.84 -17.85
CA ALA A 718 -38.85 61.60 -18.24
C ALA A 718 -39.73 61.86 -17.00
N PRO A 719 -40.68 62.82 -17.02
CA PRO A 719 -41.54 63.08 -15.87
C PRO A 719 -42.27 61.80 -15.41
N GLY A 720 -41.87 61.29 -14.25
CA GLY A 720 -42.45 60.11 -13.60
C GLY A 720 -41.88 58.75 -14.04
N ILE A 721 -40.94 58.67 -14.98
CA ILE A 721 -40.36 57.40 -15.46
C ILE A 721 -38.84 57.53 -15.62
N THR A 722 -38.11 56.58 -15.02
CA THR A 722 -36.68 56.37 -15.22
C THR A 722 -36.48 55.23 -16.21
N CYS A 723 -35.65 55.44 -17.22
CA CYS A 723 -35.26 54.40 -18.17
C CYS A 723 -33.75 54.27 -18.23
N ILE A 724 -33.28 53.03 -18.16
CA ILE A 724 -31.86 52.68 -18.23
C ILE A 724 -31.70 51.70 -19.38
N HIS A 725 -30.95 52.14 -20.37
CA HIS A 725 -30.61 51.32 -21.51
C HIS A 725 -29.20 50.76 -21.29
N LEU A 726 -29.10 49.44 -21.20
CA LEU A 726 -27.84 48.72 -21.12
C LEU A 726 -27.50 48.16 -22.50
N CYS A 727 -26.30 48.42 -22.99
CA CYS A 727 -25.74 47.83 -24.20
C CYS A 727 -24.51 47.02 -23.79
N PHE A 728 -24.32 45.84 -24.37
CA PHE A 728 -23.17 45.00 -24.06
C PHE A 728 -22.75 44.16 -25.27
N GLN A 729 -21.59 43.52 -25.16
CA GLN A 729 -21.14 42.48 -26.07
C GLN A 729 -21.03 41.15 -25.32
N GLN A 730 -21.24 40.06 -26.05
CA GLN A 730 -21.08 38.71 -25.51
C GLN A 730 -20.37 37.84 -26.54
N ARG A 731 -19.62 36.85 -26.05
CA ARG A 731 -18.84 35.96 -26.92
C ARG A 731 -19.68 34.87 -27.59
N ARG A 732 -20.78 34.45 -26.95
CA ARG A 732 -21.67 33.37 -27.41
C ARG A 732 -23.12 33.77 -27.21
N ALA A 733 -24.02 33.21 -28.02
CA ALA A 733 -25.46 33.42 -27.86
C ALA A 733 -26.02 32.54 -26.72
N PHE A 734 -26.73 33.16 -25.78
CA PHE A 734 -27.43 32.48 -24.67
C PHE A 734 -28.93 32.79 -24.71
N ARG A 735 -29.72 31.85 -24.22
CA ARG A 735 -31.18 32.01 -24.04
C ARG A 735 -31.52 32.33 -22.59
N ASN A 736 -32.70 32.90 -22.36
CA ASN A 736 -33.19 33.27 -21.03
C ASN A 736 -32.23 34.22 -20.30
N ARG A 737 -31.63 35.15 -21.04
CA ARG A 737 -30.78 36.18 -20.44
C ARG A 737 -31.67 37.19 -19.71
N VAL A 738 -31.20 37.70 -18.58
CA VAL A 738 -31.86 38.75 -17.80
C VAL A 738 -30.86 39.83 -17.43
N ALA A 739 -31.33 41.07 -17.39
CA ALA A 739 -30.59 42.19 -16.82
C ALA A 739 -31.15 42.52 -15.44
N ARG A 740 -30.25 42.72 -14.47
CA ARG A 740 -30.57 43.05 -13.09
C ARG A 740 -29.85 44.33 -12.68
N LEU A 741 -30.58 45.22 -12.04
CA LEU A 741 -30.05 46.44 -11.42
C LEU A 741 -30.16 46.36 -9.90
N TRP A 742 -29.01 46.35 -9.23
CA TRP A 742 -28.90 46.19 -7.78
C TRP A 742 -28.56 47.52 -7.09
N PRO A 743 -29.49 48.18 -6.36
CA PRO A 743 -29.26 49.50 -5.75
C PRO A 743 -28.22 49.44 -4.62
N LEU A 744 -27.07 50.11 -4.77
CA LEU A 744 -25.96 50.06 -3.80
C LEU A 744 -26.28 50.75 -2.47
N SER A 745 -27.22 51.71 -2.48
CA SER A 745 -27.71 52.44 -1.31
C SER A 745 -28.73 51.66 -0.47
N GLU A 746 -29.44 50.68 -1.06
CA GLU A 746 -30.50 49.91 -0.40
C GLU A 746 -30.25 48.40 -0.53
N PRO A 747 -29.30 47.81 0.23
CA PRO A 747 -28.87 46.44 -0.04
C PRO A 747 -29.86 45.31 0.18
N TRP A 748 -30.93 45.58 0.92
CA TRP A 748 -32.03 44.65 1.20
C TRP A 748 -33.10 44.65 0.11
N ARG A 749 -33.05 45.57 -0.86
CA ARG A 749 -34.06 45.69 -1.90
C ARG A 749 -33.77 44.68 -3.03
N PRO A 750 -34.80 43.98 -3.56
CA PRO A 750 -34.62 43.11 -4.72
C PRO A 750 -34.18 43.92 -5.96
N PRO A 751 -33.47 43.30 -6.92
CA PRO A 751 -33.07 43.99 -8.12
C PRO A 751 -34.28 44.33 -8.99
N VAL A 752 -34.14 45.38 -9.79
CA VAL A 752 -35.03 45.59 -10.93
C VAL A 752 -34.56 44.67 -12.05
N GLU A 753 -35.45 43.82 -12.54
CA GLU A 753 -35.13 42.75 -13.48
C GLU A 753 -35.94 42.91 -14.77
N GLU A 754 -35.29 42.74 -15.92
CA GLU A 754 -35.93 42.66 -17.23
C GLU A 754 -35.30 41.53 -18.07
N PRO A 755 -36.10 40.72 -18.76
CA PRO A 755 -35.60 39.71 -19.69
C PRO A 755 -35.00 40.34 -20.96
N ILE A 756 -33.94 39.72 -21.46
CA ILE A 756 -33.22 40.14 -22.68
C ILE A 756 -33.57 39.15 -23.80
N PRO A 757 -34.13 39.61 -24.93
CA PRO A 757 -34.42 38.75 -26.09
C PRO A 757 -33.16 38.06 -26.63
N ASP A 758 -33.28 36.84 -27.15
CA ASP A 758 -32.15 35.96 -27.55
C ASP A 758 -31.22 36.53 -28.64
N ASP A 759 -31.70 37.45 -29.46
CA ASP A 759 -31.03 37.98 -30.65
C ASP A 759 -30.47 39.40 -30.49
N VAL A 760 -30.65 40.02 -29.34
CA VAL A 760 -30.15 41.38 -29.04
C VAL A 760 -29.11 41.37 -27.92
N CYS A 761 -28.23 42.37 -27.90
CA CYS A 761 -27.28 42.60 -26.81
C CYS A 761 -27.51 43.98 -26.16
N ASP A 762 -28.79 44.37 -26.09
CA ASP A 762 -29.26 45.55 -25.40
C ASP A 762 -30.55 45.25 -24.65
N VAL A 763 -30.86 46.08 -23.65
CA VAL A 763 -32.08 45.97 -22.85
C VAL A 763 -32.41 47.29 -22.18
N ILE A 764 -33.71 47.63 -22.14
CA ILE A 764 -34.20 48.85 -21.49
C ILE A 764 -34.96 48.45 -20.22
N LEU A 765 -34.40 48.79 -19.07
CA LEU A 765 -35.09 48.72 -17.78
C LEU A 765 -35.87 50.01 -17.56
N ARG A 766 -37.19 49.89 -17.43
CA ARG A 766 -38.10 51.03 -17.28
C ARG A 766 -38.97 50.88 -16.04
N GLY A 767 -39.07 51.95 -15.27
CA GLY A 767 -39.87 51.95 -14.06
C GLY A 767 -40.23 53.36 -13.62
N PRO A 768 -41.27 53.52 -12.79
CA PRO A 768 -41.49 54.78 -12.13
C PRO A 768 -40.30 55.13 -11.23
N ALA A 769 -40.08 56.43 -10.97
CA ALA A 769 -38.87 56.93 -10.29
C ALA A 769 -38.70 56.40 -8.85
N ASP A 770 -39.74 55.84 -8.25
CA ASP A 770 -39.72 55.12 -6.97
C ASP A 770 -39.26 53.66 -7.12
N LEU A 771 -39.53 53.01 -8.25
CA LEU A 771 -39.04 51.67 -8.58
C LEU A 771 -37.54 51.67 -8.89
N ILE A 772 -37.07 52.69 -9.60
CA ILE A 772 -35.66 52.93 -9.95
C ILE A 772 -35.24 54.31 -9.42
N PRO A 773 -34.96 54.44 -8.11
CA PRO A 773 -34.53 55.71 -7.52
C PRO A 773 -33.14 56.14 -8.02
N PRO A 774 -32.85 57.46 -8.08
CA PRO A 774 -31.50 57.96 -8.37
C PRO A 774 -30.46 57.41 -7.40
N GLY A 775 -29.24 57.14 -7.88
CA GLY A 775 -28.16 56.60 -7.07
C GLY A 775 -27.27 55.59 -7.79
N LEU A 776 -26.38 54.96 -7.04
CA LEU A 776 -25.43 53.98 -7.59
C LEU A 776 -26.04 52.58 -7.64
N TYR A 777 -25.81 51.86 -8.74
CA TYR A 777 -26.29 50.51 -8.99
C TYR A 777 -25.15 49.60 -9.43
N VAL A 778 -25.29 48.31 -9.20
CA VAL A 778 -24.51 47.29 -9.93
C VAL A 778 -25.41 46.73 -11.01
N ALA A 779 -24.97 46.81 -12.26
CA ALA A 779 -25.63 46.14 -13.37
C ALA A 779 -25.05 44.74 -13.55
N GLU A 780 -25.94 43.78 -13.66
CA GLU A 780 -25.62 42.38 -13.89
C GLU A 780 -26.39 41.90 -15.11
N ILE A 781 -25.68 41.28 -16.05
CA ILE A 781 -26.28 40.51 -17.14
C ILE A 781 -25.98 39.05 -16.84
N THR A 782 -27.02 38.23 -16.74
CA THR A 782 -26.88 36.83 -16.35
C THR A 782 -27.91 35.96 -17.08
N VAL A 783 -27.85 34.66 -16.88
CA VAL A 783 -28.81 33.69 -17.43
C VAL A 783 -29.74 33.25 -16.31
N ASP A 784 -31.04 33.49 -16.47
CA ASP A 784 -32.07 32.97 -15.58
C ASP A 784 -32.62 31.65 -16.15
N ASP A 785 -31.87 30.58 -15.90
CA ASP A 785 -32.25 29.21 -16.27
C ASP A 785 -32.97 28.46 -15.14
N GLY A 786 -33.24 29.13 -14.00
CA GLY A 786 -33.82 28.54 -12.79
C GLY A 786 -32.84 27.72 -11.93
N TRP A 787 -31.53 27.76 -12.22
CA TRP A 787 -30.49 26.99 -11.51
C TRP A 787 -29.76 27.79 -10.42
N ILE A 788 -29.58 29.09 -10.64
CA ILE A 788 -28.83 29.98 -9.74
C ILE A 788 -29.82 30.63 -8.77
N GLN A 789 -29.62 30.45 -7.46
CA GLN A 789 -30.36 31.24 -6.49
C GLN A 789 -30.00 32.71 -6.67
N LEU A 790 -31.03 33.57 -6.76
CA LEU A 790 -30.87 35.01 -6.85
C LEU A 790 -29.96 35.51 -5.70
N ALA A 791 -28.72 35.84 -6.05
CA ALA A 791 -27.70 36.28 -5.12
C ALA A 791 -27.08 37.56 -5.67
N ARG A 792 -26.80 38.50 -4.77
CA ARG A 792 -26.23 39.78 -5.15
C ARG A 792 -24.74 39.62 -5.54
N PRO A 793 -24.27 40.22 -6.64
CA PRO A 793 -22.86 40.22 -7.01
C PRO A 793 -21.97 40.91 -5.96
N ASP A 794 -20.75 40.41 -5.76
CA ASP A 794 -19.75 41.07 -4.90
C ASP A 794 -19.31 42.41 -5.50
N ARG A 795 -19.15 43.43 -4.63
CA ARG A 795 -18.92 44.86 -4.98
C ARG A 795 -17.70 45.18 -5.87
N LEU A 796 -16.87 44.18 -6.21
CA LEU A 796 -15.66 44.34 -7.03
C LEU A 796 -15.89 44.09 -8.53
N ALA A 797 -17.13 43.85 -8.98
CA ALA A 797 -17.44 43.71 -10.39
C ALA A 797 -17.32 45.07 -11.14
N PRO A 798 -16.73 45.12 -12.36
CA PRO A 798 -16.41 46.35 -13.08
C PRO A 798 -17.61 47.16 -13.62
N ALA A 799 -18.85 46.80 -13.30
CA ALA A 799 -20.07 47.41 -13.84
C ALA A 799 -20.91 48.16 -12.77
N THR A 800 -20.29 49.14 -12.10
CA THR A 800 -21.03 50.08 -11.24
C THR A 800 -21.57 51.23 -12.08
N LEU A 801 -22.88 51.44 -12.03
CA LEU A 801 -23.60 52.52 -12.72
C LEU A 801 -23.94 53.64 -11.73
N GLU A 802 -23.84 54.89 -12.14
CA GLU A 802 -24.34 56.06 -11.40
C GLU A 802 -25.53 56.64 -12.16
N LEU A 803 -26.71 56.62 -11.52
CA LEU A 803 -27.98 57.12 -12.07
C LEU A 803 -28.36 58.49 -11.51
#